data_AF-A0AB34IFJ2-F1
#
_entry.id   AF-A0AB34IFJ2-F1
#
_cell.length_a   1.000
_cell.length_b   1.000
_cell.length_c   1.000
_cell.angle_alpha   90.00
_cell.angle_beta   90.00
_cell.angle_gamma   90.00
#
_symmetry.space_group_name_H-M   'P 1'
#
loop_
_entity.id
_entity.type
_entity.pdbx_description
1 polymer ?
#
loop_
_entity_poly.entity_id
_entity_poly.type
_entity_poly.pdbx_seq_one_letter_code
_entity_poly.pdbx_strand_id
1 'polypeptide(L)'
;MHADPLDDASTTSLRFTHHFKYTVLHQCSPSDRHHGSPSAGVGPKQPSRRAGAFHANILIDEIQIRPPHACRALFASCTSSPMLSLSASMMSAGFQSCGDLKSAFQSNECCAAALDAVVAEPLYSPVKDTITNTPGVLSQLAWQDPGTTMSTNFMAHLNSMHPVGTHTAQIAEATDAKYSTEAIIEDGHSGDTNYPFGSMKVLATVGEYDANTGYMLVGVPDGMGAYLLNDHTVRYVFQSESYGPLARESWPYRVNNDTATFTGSHIMYIDYNRTALAEFMKHKQSAAHMVMGAGSVVKNVYNLLGNPLGPRASSGVSANPHFSNTDAEGGGNWEDIMQPTAPSRADWLMQSLCSAHLEERHQWGAGLGVEDDLFITNEEWTRYVTGSNYTGIPGHVVDLSTGDMYATGVFTLGGFEKIVEVNCGIKGYVCFAPSGYNGDFGVNGAAEAARKNALTKRPDGTDYVYPVNVVPARLYVGKKGYNAHGEVANDFLSRNGLAYGQLYGFAANTSESGFEWRDNWHSNPGRQTGDVMHGAWYPIDWRWDGIVKNFMHDGSWSFQHTPAPDMKYWNAAGYDASGAKTEHNTPDPMGNPRYIQGSTAGYYGIYDFLNISSEIQSAVESGSTFPSVLSGKYTVLQGELDITAQIKLGGKGIKANGQPQTTNSDSGQEPGKVTFEDIDGLEWIAASDGTYLIIQEDSGNDYGERMFITKVDPAVTPTFYFVAMSGGNRNTRMLAGVGVPAGVNTAPGVHEFSGVVDLTGLVATDDEGNFLATTSTGFLKRQAEAAKPINEHMIAIGLQAHNFYSGMIATFGGDRGGQVYAYQPNIPN
;
A
#
# COMPACT_ATOMS: atom_id res chain seq x y z
N MET A 1 1.29 -46.11 24.00
CA MET A 1 2.02 -47.23 24.66
C MET A 1 3.37 -46.67 25.10
N HIS A 2 3.64 -46.72 26.41
CA HIS A 2 4.90 -46.55 27.18
C HIS A 2 6.08 -45.77 26.59
N ALA A 3 6.91 -45.03 27.31
CA ALA A 3 6.99 -44.41 28.65
C ALA A 3 8.39 -43.76 28.67
N ASP A 4 8.52 -42.57 29.27
CA ASP A 4 9.76 -41.85 29.65
C ASP A 4 10.69 -42.67 30.61
N PRO A 5 11.80 -42.14 31.20
CA PRO A 5 12.67 -40.96 30.93
C PRO A 5 14.20 -41.28 31.03
N LEU A 6 15.10 -40.29 30.84
CA LEU A 6 16.05 -39.80 31.88
C LEU A 6 17.16 -38.86 31.33
N ASP A 7 17.43 -37.84 32.14
CA ASP A 7 18.53 -36.88 32.14
C ASP A 7 19.93 -37.51 32.04
N ASP A 8 20.90 -36.79 31.46
CA ASP A 8 22.05 -36.29 32.23
C ASP A 8 22.81 -35.19 31.46
N ALA A 9 23.21 -34.17 32.20
CA ALA A 9 24.10 -33.10 31.79
C ALA A 9 25.55 -33.57 31.88
N SER A 10 26.36 -33.28 30.86
CA SER A 10 27.80 -33.12 31.11
C SER A 10 28.43 -32.12 30.14
N THR A 11 29.05 -31.14 30.77
CA THR A 11 29.97 -30.17 30.20
C THR A 11 31.21 -30.89 29.64
N THR A 12 31.59 -30.61 28.40
CA THR A 12 33.01 -30.56 28.03
C THR A 12 33.24 -29.78 26.74
N SER A 13 34.17 -28.85 26.83
CA SER A 13 34.78 -28.10 25.75
C SER A 13 35.32 -28.99 24.63
N LEU A 14 35.13 -28.61 23.37
CA LEU A 14 36.11 -28.91 22.32
C LEU A 14 35.95 -27.98 21.11
N ARG A 15 37.09 -27.39 20.74
CA ARG A 15 37.32 -26.64 19.52
C ARG A 15 37.10 -27.52 18.29
N PHE A 16 36.39 -27.01 17.29
CA PHE A 16 36.51 -27.50 15.92
C PHE A 16 36.71 -26.34 14.94
N THR A 17 37.93 -26.29 14.42
CA THR A 17 38.33 -25.70 13.14
C THR A 17 37.33 -26.01 12.04
N HIS A 18 36.83 -24.98 11.36
CA HIS A 18 36.14 -25.11 10.07
C HIS A 18 37.00 -24.51 8.95
N HIS A 19 37.30 -25.37 7.98
CA HIS A 19 37.80 -25.05 6.66
C HIS A 19 36.75 -24.25 5.88
N PHE A 20 37.16 -23.15 5.25
CA PHE A 20 36.57 -22.72 3.98
C PHE A 20 37.69 -22.30 3.01
N LYS A 21 37.70 -22.98 1.86
CA LYS A 21 38.54 -22.69 0.69
C LYS A 21 37.92 -21.52 -0.06
N TYR A 22 38.69 -20.47 -0.31
CA TYR A 22 38.44 -19.54 -1.40
C TYR A 22 39.56 -19.68 -2.43
N THR A 23 39.18 -20.03 -3.66
CA THR A 23 40.05 -20.02 -4.83
C THR A 23 40.08 -18.60 -5.38
N VAL A 24 41.21 -17.92 -5.26
CA VAL A 24 41.48 -16.65 -5.95
C VAL A 24 42.56 -16.91 -6.99
N LEU A 25 42.20 -16.80 -8.26
CA LEU A 25 43.13 -16.80 -9.39
C LEU A 25 43.71 -15.39 -9.55
N HIS A 26 44.96 -15.21 -9.13
CA HIS A 26 45.83 -14.17 -9.68
C HIS A 26 47.07 -14.84 -10.26
N GLN A 27 47.22 -14.76 -11.58
CA GLN A 27 48.48 -15.04 -12.26
C GLN A 27 49.19 -13.71 -12.55
N CYS A 28 50.37 -13.54 -11.98
CA CYS A 28 51.46 -12.77 -12.56
C CYS A 28 52.74 -13.56 -12.28
N SER A 29 53.51 -13.85 -13.35
CA SER A 29 54.85 -14.42 -13.28
C SER A 29 55.77 -13.60 -14.19
N PRO A 30 57.06 -13.41 -13.84
CA PRO A 30 58.00 -12.59 -14.61
C PRO A 30 58.97 -13.39 -15.50
N SER A 31 59.60 -12.61 -16.41
CA SER A 31 60.96 -12.74 -16.99
C SER A 31 61.28 -13.62 -18.22
N ASP A 32 61.86 -12.91 -19.21
CA ASP A 32 63.01 -13.21 -20.10
C ASP A 32 62.92 -14.20 -21.28
N ARG A 33 63.01 -13.69 -22.53
CA ARG A 33 64.23 -13.67 -23.41
C ARG A 33 63.92 -13.45 -24.92
N HIS A 34 64.69 -12.52 -25.51
CA HIS A 34 65.33 -12.47 -26.84
C HIS A 34 64.62 -12.60 -28.21
N HIS A 35 64.92 -11.57 -29.03
CA HIS A 35 65.26 -11.51 -30.47
C HIS A 35 64.20 -11.67 -31.58
N GLY A 36 64.11 -10.64 -32.44
CA GLY A 36 63.86 -10.78 -33.88
C GLY A 36 62.87 -9.78 -34.51
N SER A 37 63.37 -8.69 -35.11
CA SER A 37 62.65 -7.86 -36.11
C SER A 37 62.81 -8.47 -37.54
N PRO A 38 62.42 -7.84 -38.68
CA PRO A 38 61.38 -6.83 -39.00
C PRO A 38 60.58 -7.12 -40.33
N SER A 39 59.51 -6.35 -40.62
CA SER A 39 59.12 -5.83 -41.98
C SER A 39 57.72 -5.17 -41.89
N ALA A 40 57.45 -3.88 -42.14
CA ALA A 40 57.57 -3.00 -43.33
C ALA A 40 56.20 -2.76 -44.03
N GLY A 41 55.83 -1.48 -44.25
CA GLY A 41 54.69 -1.03 -45.09
C GLY A 41 53.95 0.21 -44.56
N VAL A 42 54.45 1.45 -44.71
CA VAL A 42 54.01 2.49 -45.71
C VAL A 42 52.50 2.83 -45.59
N GLY A 43 52.00 3.92 -44.97
CA GLY A 43 52.15 5.38 -45.23
C GLY A 43 50.90 5.93 -45.98
N PRO A 44 50.60 7.25 -46.10
CA PRO A 44 50.79 8.37 -45.17
C PRO A 44 49.63 9.42 -45.15
N LYS A 45 49.80 10.48 -44.32
CA LYS A 45 49.42 11.92 -44.50
C LYS A 45 48.36 12.53 -43.55
N GLN A 46 48.89 13.21 -42.53
CA GLN A 46 48.43 14.55 -42.11
C GLN A 46 49.64 15.52 -42.13
N PRO A 47 49.44 16.83 -42.41
CA PRO A 47 50.36 17.89 -42.02
C PRO A 47 49.76 18.72 -40.84
N SER A 48 50.46 18.82 -39.70
CA SER A 48 51.35 19.93 -39.28
C SER A 48 50.59 21.22 -38.90
N ARG A 49 50.83 21.90 -37.75
CA ARG A 49 52.12 22.46 -37.28
C ARG A 49 52.04 22.98 -35.83
N ARG A 50 53.18 22.82 -35.11
CA ARG A 50 53.95 23.78 -34.26
C ARG A 50 53.26 24.40 -33.03
N ALA A 51 53.93 24.73 -31.92
CA ALA A 51 55.25 24.52 -31.31
C ALA A 51 55.10 25.18 -29.92
N GLY A 52 55.63 24.65 -28.81
CA GLY A 52 57.00 24.92 -28.39
C GLY A 52 57.13 24.70 -26.88
N ALA A 53 58.29 24.15 -26.48
CA ALA A 53 58.67 23.76 -25.14
C ALA A 53 59.05 24.95 -24.24
N PHE A 54 59.12 24.75 -22.91
CA PHE A 54 60.32 25.04 -22.10
C PHE A 54 60.28 24.32 -20.74
N HIS A 55 61.43 23.72 -20.38
CA HIS A 55 61.76 23.09 -19.11
C HIS A 55 62.13 24.13 -18.03
N ALA A 56 61.89 23.81 -16.75
CA ALA A 56 62.89 24.01 -15.67
C ALA A 56 62.51 23.20 -14.42
N ASN A 57 63.41 22.29 -14.03
CA ASN A 57 63.46 21.62 -12.73
C ASN A 57 64.12 22.55 -11.70
N ILE A 58 63.60 22.60 -10.47
CA ILE A 58 64.39 22.78 -9.24
C ILE A 58 63.87 21.80 -8.19
N LEU A 59 64.83 21.07 -7.63
CA LEU A 59 64.77 20.02 -6.60
C LEU A 59 65.38 20.60 -5.30
N ILE A 60 65.24 19.85 -4.18
CA ILE A 60 65.94 19.97 -2.86
C ILE A 60 65.15 20.79 -1.80
N ASP A 61 64.85 20.36 -0.58
CA ASP A 61 65.03 19.07 0.14
C ASP A 61 64.06 18.95 1.34
N GLU A 62 63.80 17.68 1.66
CA GLU A 62 63.37 16.98 2.88
C GLU A 62 63.17 17.71 4.23
N ILE A 63 62.07 17.38 4.93
CA ILE A 63 62.11 16.78 6.29
C ILE A 63 61.06 15.65 6.40
N GLN A 64 61.52 14.48 6.85
CA GLN A 64 60.80 13.23 7.10
C GLN A 64 59.75 13.32 8.22
N ILE A 65 58.70 12.47 8.18
CA ILE A 65 58.37 11.45 9.20
C ILE A 65 57.35 10.45 8.61
N ARG A 66 57.54 9.17 8.99
CA ARG A 66 56.94 7.92 8.50
C ARG A 66 55.41 7.80 8.67
N PRO A 67 54.75 6.90 7.90
CA PRO A 67 53.31 6.64 7.98
C PRO A 67 52.99 5.55 9.03
N PRO A 68 51.75 5.49 9.52
CA PRO A 68 51.18 4.22 9.90
C PRO A 68 49.98 3.86 9.00
N HIS A 69 50.11 2.67 8.43
CA HIS A 69 49.00 1.82 8.00
C HIS A 69 47.92 1.71 9.09
N ALA A 70 46.65 1.76 8.70
CA ALA A 70 45.58 0.81 9.04
C ALA A 70 44.20 1.50 9.03
N CYS A 71 43.47 1.40 7.91
CA CYS A 71 42.01 1.53 7.89
C CYS A 71 41.43 0.27 7.23
N ARG A 72 41.38 -0.82 7.99
CA ARG A 72 40.49 -1.95 7.75
C ARG A 72 40.09 -2.49 9.12
N ALA A 73 38.78 -2.67 9.30
CA ALA A 73 38.05 -3.06 10.51
C ALA A 73 37.55 -1.90 11.40
N LEU A 74 36.44 -1.29 10.99
CA LEU A 74 35.48 -0.58 11.85
C LEU A 74 34.13 -0.50 11.10
N PHE A 75 33.40 -1.62 11.07
CA PHE A 75 32.01 -1.69 10.58
C PHE A 75 31.14 -2.60 11.46
N ALA A 76 31.46 -2.71 12.75
CA ALA A 76 30.78 -3.62 13.68
C ALA A 76 30.43 -2.99 15.04
N SER A 77 30.39 -1.66 15.17
CA SER A 77 30.07 -1.01 16.45
C SER A 77 29.32 0.31 16.27
N CYS A 78 28.10 0.26 15.74
CA CYS A 78 27.13 1.37 15.79
C CYS A 78 25.79 0.92 16.40
N THR A 79 25.84 0.01 17.38
CA THR A 79 24.65 -0.49 18.09
C THR A 79 24.79 -0.21 19.57
N SER A 80 24.64 1.06 19.99
CA SER A 80 24.24 1.49 21.34
C SER A 80 24.65 2.94 21.61
N SER A 81 23.86 3.89 21.13
CA SER A 81 23.72 5.19 21.82
C SER A 81 22.32 5.72 21.53
N PRO A 82 21.45 5.86 22.54
CA PRO A 82 20.14 6.45 22.34
C PRO A 82 20.35 7.92 21.99
N MET A 83 19.87 8.36 20.82
CA MET A 83 19.66 9.78 20.57
C MET A 83 18.65 10.25 21.63
N LEU A 84 19.15 10.84 22.71
CA LEU A 84 18.32 11.41 23.77
C LEU A 84 17.40 12.46 23.15
N SER A 85 16.09 12.20 23.22
CA SER A 85 14.98 13.16 23.18
C SER A 85 15.30 14.51 22.50
N LEU A 86 14.95 14.63 21.21
CA LEU A 86 15.10 15.87 20.44
C LEU A 86 14.29 17.09 20.99
N SER A 87 13.44 16.92 22.02
CA SER A 87 12.47 17.96 22.39
C SER A 87 12.89 18.93 23.50
N ALA A 88 13.91 18.63 24.33
CA ALA A 88 14.23 19.47 25.51
C ALA A 88 15.56 20.24 25.41
N SER A 89 16.61 19.65 24.83
CA SER A 89 17.92 20.31 24.72
C SER A 89 17.95 21.38 23.63
N MET A 90 17.25 21.16 22.51
CA MET A 90 17.15 22.11 21.39
C MET A 90 16.48 23.43 21.78
N MET A 91 15.51 23.41 22.69
CA MET A 91 14.80 24.61 23.15
C MET A 91 15.66 25.53 24.04
N SER A 92 16.73 25.00 24.66
CA SER A 92 17.59 25.78 25.59
C SER A 92 18.82 26.42 24.95
N ALA A 93 19.26 25.95 23.78
CA ALA A 93 20.54 26.37 23.19
C ALA A 93 20.43 27.39 22.04
N GLY A 94 19.23 27.87 21.71
CA GLY A 94 19.07 29.04 20.83
C GLY A 94 19.58 28.81 19.40
N PHE A 95 19.33 27.63 18.84
CA PHE A 95 19.70 27.27 17.47
C PHE A 95 19.00 28.20 16.46
N GLN A 96 19.76 29.05 15.75
CA GLN A 96 19.24 30.03 14.78
C GLN A 96 19.66 29.73 13.33
N SER A 97 20.55 28.74 13.14
CA SER A 97 21.14 28.42 11.84
C SER A 97 21.22 26.91 11.58
N CYS A 98 21.36 26.53 10.31
CA CYS A 98 21.63 25.15 9.91
C CYS A 98 22.95 24.61 10.50
N GLY A 99 23.94 25.48 10.74
CA GLY A 99 25.20 25.13 11.40
C GLY A 99 25.04 24.68 12.85
N ASP A 100 24.12 25.29 13.60
CA ASP A 100 23.85 24.92 14.98
C ASP A 100 23.18 23.53 15.04
N LEU A 101 22.18 23.31 14.19
CA LEU A 101 21.47 22.02 14.03
C LEU A 101 22.43 20.92 13.57
N LYS A 102 23.27 21.20 12.57
CA LYS A 102 24.29 20.29 12.07
C LYS A 102 25.29 19.90 13.15
N SER A 103 25.70 20.83 14.01
CA SER A 103 26.60 20.55 15.13
C SER A 103 25.94 19.68 16.20
N ALA A 104 24.63 19.86 16.46
CA ALA A 104 23.85 19.00 17.33
C ALA A 104 23.73 17.57 16.79
N PHE A 105 23.45 17.41 15.49
CA PHE A 105 23.37 16.09 14.85
C PHE A 105 24.74 15.41 14.66
N GLN A 106 25.80 16.17 14.35
CA GLN A 106 27.18 15.67 14.22
C GLN A 106 27.77 15.20 15.55
N SER A 107 27.17 15.56 16.69
CA SER A 107 27.59 15.06 18.01
C SER A 107 27.20 13.60 18.27
N ASN A 108 26.40 12.98 17.38
CA ASN A 108 26.17 11.53 17.33
C ASN A 108 26.93 10.96 16.12
N GLU A 109 27.92 10.09 16.36
CA GLU A 109 28.93 9.60 15.40
C GLU A 109 28.39 8.75 14.22
N CYS A 110 27.53 9.29 13.35
CA CYS A 110 26.99 8.55 12.19
C CYS A 110 27.03 9.27 10.83
N CYS A 111 27.68 10.42 10.66
CA CYS A 111 27.71 11.10 9.35
C CYS A 111 29.14 11.48 8.92
N ALA A 112 29.60 10.89 7.81
CA ALA A 112 30.95 11.09 7.29
C ALA A 112 31.17 12.47 6.62
N ALA A 113 32.41 12.95 6.81
CA ALA A 113 33.21 13.93 6.09
C ALA A 113 32.53 15.01 5.21
N ALA A 114 32.87 16.26 5.55
CA ALA A 114 32.56 17.49 4.82
C ALA A 114 32.97 17.44 3.34
N LEU A 115 32.06 17.93 2.48
CA LEU A 115 32.38 18.41 1.14
C LEU A 115 32.26 19.95 1.16
N ASP A 116 33.37 20.61 0.89
CA ASP A 116 33.43 22.03 0.54
C ASP A 116 32.73 22.24 -0.82
N ALA A 117 31.67 23.06 -0.88
CA ALA A 117 31.36 23.92 -2.04
C ALA A 117 30.05 24.73 -1.88
N VAL A 118 30.23 26.06 -1.94
CA VAL A 118 29.42 27.07 -2.66
C VAL A 118 27.98 27.35 -2.21
N VAL A 119 27.80 28.62 -1.79
CA VAL A 119 26.56 29.36 -1.57
C VAL A 119 25.60 29.21 -2.76
N ALA A 120 24.45 28.59 -2.54
CA ALA A 120 23.27 28.71 -3.37
C ALA A 120 22.05 28.79 -2.44
N GLU A 121 21.06 29.58 -2.84
CA GLU A 121 19.83 29.89 -2.09
C GLU A 121 19.17 28.67 -1.44
N PRO A 122 18.38 28.84 -0.35
CA PRO A 122 17.65 27.74 0.26
C PRO A 122 16.89 26.96 -0.81
N LEU A 123 17.30 25.72 -1.05
CA LEU A 123 16.68 24.83 -2.02
C LEU A 123 15.26 24.54 -1.52
N TYR A 124 14.30 25.33 -1.98
CA TYR A 124 12.87 25.11 -1.78
C TYR A 124 12.39 23.85 -2.51
N SER A 125 13.25 23.22 -3.33
CA SER A 125 12.97 21.96 -3.99
C SER A 125 14.21 21.06 -3.99
N PRO A 126 14.15 19.84 -3.45
CA PRO A 126 15.23 18.87 -3.61
C PRO A 126 15.34 18.49 -5.09
N VAL A 127 16.46 18.85 -5.70
CA VAL A 127 16.85 18.28 -7.00
C VAL A 127 17.41 16.88 -6.78
N LYS A 128 17.33 16.02 -7.80
CA LYS A 128 17.80 14.62 -7.82
C LYS A 128 19.16 14.40 -7.13
N ASP A 129 20.10 15.33 -7.31
CA ASP A 129 21.46 15.28 -6.74
C ASP A 129 21.53 15.59 -5.22
N THR A 130 20.48 16.17 -4.64
CA THR A 130 20.39 16.47 -3.19
C THR A 130 19.85 15.27 -2.42
N ILE A 131 18.93 14.53 -3.03
CA ILE A 131 18.34 13.31 -2.46
C ILE A 131 19.41 12.21 -2.41
N THR A 132 20.29 12.12 -3.42
CA THR A 132 21.38 11.12 -3.54
C THR A 132 22.34 11.02 -2.36
N ASN A 133 22.40 12.02 -1.49
CA ASN A 133 23.39 12.03 -0.43
C ASN A 133 22.81 11.90 0.99
N THR A 134 21.51 12.14 1.23
CA THR A 134 20.89 11.90 2.54
C THR A 134 19.35 11.70 2.48
N PRO A 135 18.79 10.61 3.04
CA PRO A 135 17.40 10.20 2.75
C PRO A 135 16.29 10.67 3.72
N GLY A 136 16.58 11.19 4.92
CA GLY A 136 15.56 11.58 5.90
C GLY A 136 15.08 13.04 5.79
N VAL A 137 13.90 13.38 6.31
CA VAL A 137 13.42 14.78 6.30
C VAL A 137 14.36 15.72 7.08
N LEU A 138 14.89 15.23 8.20
CA LEU A 138 15.89 15.94 8.99
C LEU A 138 17.24 16.03 8.30
N SER A 139 17.47 15.21 7.28
CA SER A 139 18.69 15.27 6.49
C SER A 139 18.63 16.33 5.38
N GLN A 140 17.43 16.79 5.02
CA GLN A 140 17.24 18.01 4.22
C GLN A 140 17.89 19.23 4.88
N LEU A 141 17.84 19.28 6.22
CA LEU A 141 18.48 20.34 7.02
C LEU A 141 20.01 20.30 6.93
N ALA A 142 20.60 19.11 6.73
CA ALA A 142 22.04 18.91 6.71
C ALA A 142 22.71 19.41 5.41
N TRP A 143 21.91 19.64 4.36
CA TRP A 143 22.34 20.15 3.04
C TRP A 143 22.07 21.64 2.82
N GLN A 144 21.39 22.31 3.76
CA GLN A 144 21.28 23.77 3.72
C GLN A 144 22.61 24.41 4.15
N ASP A 145 22.98 25.52 3.51
CA ASP A 145 24.18 26.29 3.86
C ASP A 145 24.18 26.54 5.37
N PRO A 146 25.26 26.24 6.11
CA PRO A 146 25.34 26.44 7.56
C PRO A 146 24.95 27.85 8.02
N GLY A 147 25.12 28.88 7.17
CA GLY A 147 24.70 30.26 7.41
C GLY A 147 23.23 30.57 7.10
N THR A 148 22.46 29.61 6.58
CA THR A 148 21.03 29.77 6.29
C THR A 148 20.28 29.96 7.60
N THR A 149 19.66 31.14 7.75
CA THR A 149 18.74 31.41 8.85
C THR A 149 17.40 30.75 8.52
N MET A 150 16.98 29.82 9.37
CA MET A 150 15.66 29.21 9.22
C MET A 150 14.57 30.23 9.55
N SER A 151 13.52 30.27 8.74
CA SER A 151 12.39 31.15 9.02
C SER A 151 11.74 30.78 10.36
N THR A 152 11.16 31.76 11.04
CA THR A 152 10.43 31.52 12.30
C THR A 152 9.34 30.47 12.14
N ASN A 153 8.64 30.46 10.99
CA ASN A 153 7.61 29.47 10.68
C ASN A 153 8.19 28.07 10.52
N PHE A 154 9.33 27.94 9.83
CA PHE A 154 10.02 26.65 9.70
C PHE A 154 10.44 26.09 11.06
N MET A 155 11.04 26.92 11.92
CA MET A 155 11.42 26.50 13.28
C MET A 155 10.20 26.13 14.13
N ALA A 156 9.07 26.84 13.98
CA ALA A 156 7.82 26.50 14.66
C ALA A 156 7.32 25.11 14.22
N HIS A 157 7.34 24.80 12.92
CA HIS A 157 6.94 23.48 12.41
C HIS A 157 7.91 22.37 12.81
N LEU A 158 9.21 22.66 12.86
CA LEU A 158 10.22 21.72 13.37
C LEU A 158 9.94 21.38 14.84
N ASN A 159 9.60 22.37 15.65
CA ASN A 159 9.25 22.18 17.07
C ASN A 159 7.95 21.40 17.27
N SER A 160 7.06 21.34 16.28
CA SER A 160 5.84 20.52 16.31
C SER A 160 6.05 19.09 15.82
N MET A 161 7.25 18.72 15.35
CA MET A 161 7.50 17.34 14.95
C MET A 161 7.65 16.43 16.16
N HIS A 162 7.04 15.24 16.07
CA HIS A 162 7.08 14.25 17.13
C HIS A 162 7.49 12.86 16.61
N PRO A 163 8.16 12.05 17.44
CA PRO A 163 8.38 10.65 17.11
C PRO A 163 7.08 9.88 16.86
N VAL A 164 7.14 8.83 16.04
CA VAL A 164 5.99 7.94 15.79
C VAL A 164 5.34 7.47 17.10
N GLY A 165 4.01 7.54 17.15
CA GLY A 165 3.18 7.10 18.28
C GLY A 165 3.08 8.11 19.43
N THR A 166 3.55 9.34 19.26
CA THR A 166 3.52 10.35 20.32
C THR A 166 2.13 10.96 20.48
N HIS A 167 1.45 11.25 19.38
CA HIS A 167 0.14 11.88 19.42
C HIS A 167 -0.90 10.96 20.07
N THR A 168 -1.72 11.55 20.95
CA THR A 168 -2.89 10.88 21.55
C THR A 168 -4.20 11.57 21.20
N ALA A 169 -4.12 12.77 20.60
CA ALA A 169 -5.30 13.49 20.13
C ALA A 169 -5.90 12.76 18.92
N GLN A 170 -7.23 12.62 18.89
CA GLN A 170 -7.94 11.85 17.87
C GLN A 170 -8.63 12.80 16.88
N ILE A 171 -8.45 12.52 15.59
CA ILE A 171 -9.16 13.23 14.52
C ILE A 171 -10.62 12.81 14.48
N ALA A 172 -10.90 11.51 14.58
CA ALA A 172 -12.24 10.93 14.56
C ALA A 172 -13.08 11.36 15.78
N GLU A 173 -14.40 11.38 15.61
CA GLU A 173 -15.37 11.84 16.61
C GLU A 173 -16.48 10.80 16.79
N ALA A 174 -16.96 10.63 18.02
CA ALA A 174 -18.16 9.86 18.34
C ALA A 174 -19.43 10.67 18.02
N THR A 175 -19.38 11.99 18.18
CA THR A 175 -20.46 12.96 17.95
C THR A 175 -19.82 14.30 17.59
N ASP A 176 -20.48 15.11 16.76
CA ASP A 176 -19.98 16.43 16.40
C ASP A 176 -19.73 17.26 17.66
N ALA A 177 -18.56 17.90 17.74
CA ALA A 177 -18.13 18.64 18.91
C ALA A 177 -19.16 19.66 19.45
N LYS A 178 -20.03 20.23 18.60
CA LYS A 178 -21.09 21.15 19.02
C LYS A 178 -22.11 20.53 19.99
N TYR A 179 -22.32 19.21 19.90
CA TYR A 179 -23.27 18.45 20.71
C TYR A 179 -22.60 17.59 21.78
N SER A 180 -21.27 17.64 21.86
CA SER A 180 -20.51 16.97 22.89
C SER A 180 -20.33 17.85 24.12
N THR A 181 -20.33 17.24 25.30
CA THR A 181 -19.91 17.90 26.55
C THR A 181 -18.43 17.68 26.87
N GLU A 182 -17.74 16.85 26.08
CA GLU A 182 -16.35 16.42 26.33
C GLU A 182 -15.38 16.93 25.25
N ALA A 183 -15.87 17.20 24.03
CA ALA A 183 -15.04 17.66 22.92
C ALA A 183 -14.50 19.08 23.14
N ILE A 184 -13.25 19.31 22.70
CA ILE A 184 -12.63 20.63 22.69
C ILE A 184 -12.50 21.08 21.24
N ILE A 185 -13.06 22.25 20.91
CA ILE A 185 -12.91 22.89 19.59
C ILE A 185 -11.67 23.78 19.63
N GLU A 186 -10.51 23.14 19.67
CA GLU A 186 -9.19 23.77 19.67
C GLU A 186 -8.25 22.96 18.79
N ASP A 187 -7.41 23.66 18.02
CA ASP A 187 -6.46 23.03 17.13
C ASP A 187 -5.47 22.13 17.91
N GLY A 188 -5.09 20.98 17.34
CA GLY A 188 -4.28 19.96 18.01
C GLY A 188 -5.00 19.13 19.08
N HIS A 189 -6.29 19.36 19.36
CA HIS A 189 -7.06 18.62 20.37
C HIS A 189 -8.06 17.63 19.77
N SER A 190 -8.42 16.59 20.54
CA SER A 190 -9.45 15.63 20.17
C SER A 190 -10.85 16.25 20.10
N GLY A 191 -11.71 15.66 19.26
CA GLY A 191 -13.16 15.83 19.39
C GLY A 191 -13.75 14.92 20.48
N ASP A 192 -15.01 14.51 20.32
CA ASP A 192 -15.65 13.57 21.24
C ASP A 192 -15.07 12.17 21.05
N THR A 193 -14.31 11.65 22.02
CA THR A 193 -13.69 10.31 21.94
C THR A 193 -14.48 9.24 22.70
N ASN A 194 -15.69 9.53 23.15
CA ASN A 194 -16.53 8.59 23.89
C ASN A 194 -17.40 7.80 22.90
N TYR A 195 -16.73 6.96 22.11
CA TYR A 195 -17.34 6.13 21.07
C TYR A 195 -18.30 5.09 21.69
N PRO A 196 -19.49 4.89 21.09
CA PRO A 196 -20.57 4.14 21.74
C PRO A 196 -20.37 2.62 21.78
N PHE A 197 -19.55 2.06 20.89
CA PHE A 197 -19.42 0.60 20.69
C PHE A 197 -17.98 0.09 20.71
N GLY A 198 -17.08 0.77 21.42
CA GLY A 198 -15.70 0.34 21.57
C GLY A 198 -14.77 1.54 21.77
N SER A 199 -13.53 1.31 22.13
CA SER A 199 -12.56 2.39 22.34
C SER A 199 -11.57 2.48 21.18
N MET A 200 -11.16 3.70 20.83
CA MET A 200 -10.10 3.95 19.85
C MET A 200 -8.91 4.64 20.50
N LYS A 201 -7.70 4.28 20.08
CA LYS A 201 -6.43 4.88 20.49
C LYS A 201 -5.51 5.07 19.29
N VAL A 202 -4.78 6.18 19.23
CA VAL A 202 -3.84 6.48 18.14
C VAL A 202 -2.61 5.56 18.23
N LEU A 203 -2.32 4.85 17.14
CA LEU A 203 -1.08 4.10 16.92
C LEU A 203 -0.02 4.99 16.29
N ALA A 204 -0.39 5.78 15.29
CA ALA A 204 0.51 6.71 14.60
C ALA A 204 -0.27 7.88 13.96
N THR A 205 0.42 9.00 13.76
CA THR A 205 -0.09 10.17 13.03
C THR A 205 0.86 10.51 11.90
N VAL A 206 0.32 10.80 10.71
CA VAL A 206 1.13 11.22 9.56
C VAL A 206 1.87 12.52 9.89
N GLY A 207 3.12 12.65 9.45
CA GLY A 207 4.04 13.71 9.85
C GLY A 207 4.87 13.41 11.10
N GLU A 208 4.57 12.32 11.82
CA GLU A 208 5.50 11.79 12.83
C GLU A 208 6.72 11.14 12.16
N TYR A 209 7.84 11.07 12.89
CA TYR A 209 9.11 10.57 12.36
C TYR A 209 9.73 9.46 13.22
N ASP A 210 10.51 8.58 12.59
CA ASP A 210 11.32 7.60 13.29
C ASP A 210 12.46 8.31 14.03
N ALA A 211 12.54 8.15 15.35
CA ALA A 211 13.50 8.87 16.18
C ALA A 211 14.97 8.54 15.87
N ASN A 212 15.25 7.38 15.26
CA ASN A 212 16.61 6.93 14.98
C ASN A 212 17.10 7.37 13.59
N THR A 213 16.22 7.32 12.60
CA THR A 213 16.55 7.53 11.18
C THR A 213 16.05 8.86 10.64
N GLY A 214 15.08 9.49 11.30
CA GLY A 214 14.38 10.67 10.81
C GLY A 214 13.46 10.39 9.61
N TYR A 215 13.11 9.13 9.36
CA TYR A 215 12.13 8.75 8.35
C TYR A 215 10.75 9.26 8.77
N MET A 216 10.09 10.06 7.93
CA MET A 216 8.78 10.64 8.23
C MET A 216 7.67 9.80 7.60
N LEU A 217 6.58 9.60 8.32
CA LEU A 217 5.35 9.06 7.76
C LEU A 217 4.71 10.10 6.84
N VAL A 218 4.43 9.72 5.59
CA VAL A 218 3.94 10.63 4.53
C VAL A 218 2.65 10.08 3.92
N GLY A 219 1.80 10.97 3.43
CA GLY A 219 0.53 10.65 2.77
C GLY A 219 -0.51 10.04 3.72
N VAL A 220 -1.76 10.04 3.25
CA VAL A 220 -2.92 9.54 3.99
C VAL A 220 -2.83 8.02 4.16
N PRO A 221 -3.08 7.44 5.35
CA PRO A 221 -3.02 5.99 5.54
C PRO A 221 -4.24 5.31 4.92
N ASP A 222 -4.00 4.38 4.00
CA ASP A 222 -5.01 3.59 3.32
C ASP A 222 -4.71 2.10 3.57
N GLY A 223 -4.46 1.29 2.55
CA GLY A 223 -4.19 -0.15 2.64
C GLY A 223 -3.21 -0.59 3.72
N MET A 224 -3.55 -1.65 4.45
CA MET A 224 -2.85 -2.05 5.69
C MET A 224 -2.58 -3.55 5.79
N GLY A 225 -1.61 -3.89 6.63
CA GLY A 225 -1.30 -5.26 7.01
C GLY A 225 -0.46 -5.32 8.28
N ALA A 226 -0.41 -6.48 8.93
CA ALA A 226 0.48 -6.71 10.06
C ALA A 226 0.90 -8.17 10.15
N TYR A 227 2.15 -8.40 10.53
CA TYR A 227 2.72 -9.74 10.70
C TYR A 227 3.77 -9.77 11.81
N LEU A 228 4.17 -10.97 12.23
CA LEU A 228 5.29 -11.13 13.16
C LEU A 228 6.62 -11.10 12.39
N LEU A 229 7.39 -10.02 12.57
CA LEU A 229 8.75 -9.95 12.05
C LEU A 229 9.68 -10.93 12.80
N ASN A 230 9.42 -11.10 14.09
CA ASN A 230 10.03 -12.07 14.98
C ASN A 230 9.12 -12.25 16.21
N ASP A 231 9.48 -13.14 17.14
CA ASP A 231 8.65 -13.45 18.32
C ASP A 231 8.33 -12.25 19.22
N HIS A 232 9.11 -11.16 19.13
CA HIS A 232 9.00 -9.98 19.98
C HIS A 232 8.51 -8.73 19.24
N THR A 233 8.38 -8.79 17.91
CA THR A 233 8.13 -7.60 17.07
C THR A 233 6.96 -7.84 16.14
N VAL A 234 5.92 -7.02 16.29
CA VAL A 234 4.84 -6.90 15.30
C VAL A 234 5.24 -5.83 14.31
N ARG A 235 5.37 -6.18 13.04
CA ARG A 235 5.52 -5.20 11.97
C ARG A 235 4.15 -4.87 11.43
N TYR A 236 3.75 -3.63 11.62
CA TYR A 236 2.60 -3.04 10.97
C TYR A 236 3.06 -2.36 9.68
N VAL A 237 2.35 -2.60 8.58
CA VAL A 237 2.62 -2.05 7.26
C VAL A 237 1.38 -1.27 6.83
N PHE A 238 1.59 -0.09 6.29
CA PHE A 238 0.55 0.63 5.59
C PHE A 238 1.13 1.29 4.35
N GLN A 239 0.30 1.40 3.32
CA GLN A 239 0.60 2.28 2.20
C GLN A 239 -0.04 3.65 2.42
N SER A 240 0.53 4.64 1.76
CA SER A 240 -0.08 5.96 1.69
C SER A 240 -0.75 6.18 0.35
N GLU A 241 -1.98 6.67 0.34
CA GLU A 241 -2.63 7.16 -0.87
C GLU A 241 -2.12 8.58 -1.20
N SER A 242 -1.73 8.81 -2.45
CA SER A 242 -1.09 10.07 -2.87
C SER A 242 -1.21 10.27 -4.37
N TYR A 243 -1.73 11.43 -4.75
CA TYR A 243 -1.84 11.81 -6.17
C TYR A 243 -0.59 12.49 -6.73
N GLY A 244 0.48 12.63 -5.93
CA GLY A 244 1.75 13.21 -6.37
C GLY A 244 1.59 14.57 -7.10
N PRO A 245 2.23 14.80 -8.26
CA PRO A 245 2.11 16.05 -9.04
C PRO A 245 0.69 16.43 -9.48
N LEU A 246 -0.29 15.52 -9.39
CA LEU A 246 -1.70 15.83 -9.66
C LEU A 246 -2.31 16.70 -8.53
N ALA A 247 -1.74 16.63 -7.33
CA ALA A 247 -2.15 17.42 -6.18
C ALA A 247 -0.95 18.02 -5.43
N ARG A 248 -0.22 17.19 -4.67
CA ARG A 248 0.97 17.56 -3.92
C ARG A 248 1.96 16.41 -3.97
N GLU A 249 3.19 16.69 -4.39
CA GLU A 249 4.22 15.68 -4.32
C GLU A 249 4.57 15.36 -2.86
N SER A 250 4.80 14.08 -2.57
CA SER A 250 5.39 13.59 -1.31
C SER A 250 6.92 13.63 -1.37
N TRP A 251 7.56 13.56 -0.20
CA TRP A 251 9.02 13.48 -0.15
C TRP A 251 9.53 12.20 -0.84
N PRO A 252 10.46 12.28 -1.80
CA PRO A 252 10.82 11.10 -2.58
C PRO A 252 11.52 10.00 -1.79
N TYR A 253 11.31 8.75 -2.21
CA TYR A 253 12.06 7.59 -1.74
C TYR A 253 12.89 6.97 -2.87
N ARG A 254 13.88 6.18 -2.48
CA ARG A 254 14.94 5.67 -3.36
C ARG A 254 14.83 4.18 -3.49
N VAL A 255 15.14 3.67 -4.67
CA VAL A 255 15.05 2.24 -4.97
C VAL A 255 16.25 1.75 -5.78
N ASN A 256 16.49 0.44 -5.74
CA ASN A 256 17.52 -0.25 -6.52
C ASN A 256 18.95 0.28 -6.26
N ASN A 257 19.32 0.42 -4.99
CA ASN A 257 20.61 1.02 -4.57
C ASN A 257 20.78 2.46 -5.07
N ASP A 258 19.76 3.28 -4.87
CA ASP A 258 19.74 4.72 -5.20
C ASP A 258 19.87 5.05 -6.69
N THR A 259 19.62 4.08 -7.59
CA THR A 259 19.69 4.34 -9.03
C THR A 259 18.43 5.00 -9.60
N ALA A 260 17.30 4.88 -8.91
CA ALA A 260 16.03 5.49 -9.29
C ALA A 260 15.27 6.01 -8.06
N THR A 261 14.36 6.96 -8.27
CA THR A 261 13.53 7.52 -7.21
C THR A 261 12.05 7.63 -7.60
N PHE A 262 11.18 7.57 -6.59
CA PHE A 262 9.75 7.79 -6.69
C PHE A 262 9.30 8.93 -5.79
N THR A 263 8.30 9.69 -6.24
CA THR A 263 7.38 10.47 -5.40
C THR A 263 5.96 9.91 -5.58
N GLY A 264 4.99 10.44 -4.85
CA GLY A 264 3.60 9.94 -4.83
C GLY A 264 3.42 8.99 -3.66
N SER A 265 2.79 7.84 -3.89
CA SER A 265 2.49 6.89 -2.82
C SER A 265 3.71 6.13 -2.30
N HIS A 266 3.70 5.82 -0.99
CA HIS A 266 4.74 5.09 -0.27
C HIS A 266 4.16 3.82 0.36
N ILE A 267 5.01 2.83 0.59
CA ILE A 267 4.70 1.68 1.47
C ILE A 267 5.67 1.73 2.65
N MET A 268 5.11 1.84 3.85
CA MET A 268 5.84 2.14 5.08
C MET A 268 5.55 1.08 6.14
N TYR A 269 6.50 0.92 7.07
CA TYR A 269 6.30 0.07 8.23
C TYR A 269 6.51 0.83 9.54
N ILE A 270 5.86 0.32 10.58
CA ILE A 270 6.12 0.64 11.98
C ILE A 270 6.28 -0.68 12.73
N ASP A 271 7.42 -0.85 13.40
CA ASP A 271 7.70 -2.00 14.24
C ASP A 271 7.28 -1.68 15.67
N TYR A 272 6.43 -2.52 16.25
CA TYR A 272 5.98 -2.42 17.63
C TYR A 272 6.52 -3.58 18.46
N ASN A 273 6.88 -3.29 19.71
CA ASN A 273 7.14 -4.31 20.72
C ASN A 273 5.84 -5.08 20.99
N ARG A 274 5.85 -6.38 20.70
CA ARG A 274 4.67 -7.25 20.75
C ARG A 274 4.00 -7.28 22.13
N THR A 275 4.79 -7.39 23.19
CA THR A 275 4.27 -7.42 24.57
C THR A 275 3.65 -6.10 24.98
N ALA A 276 4.30 -4.98 24.64
CA ALA A 276 3.74 -3.65 24.93
C ALA A 276 2.47 -3.39 24.11
N LEU A 277 2.41 -3.85 22.85
CA LEU A 277 1.23 -3.75 22.01
C LEU A 277 0.05 -4.56 22.60
N ALA A 278 0.28 -5.76 23.11
CA ALA A 278 -0.75 -6.58 23.75
C ALA A 278 -1.41 -5.89 24.97
N GLU A 279 -0.68 -5.01 25.66
CA GLU A 279 -1.18 -4.24 26.80
C GLU A 279 -1.74 -2.86 26.41
N PHE A 280 -1.59 -2.45 25.15
CA PHE A 280 -1.80 -1.06 24.72
C PHE A 280 -3.20 -0.54 25.05
N MET A 281 -4.24 -1.34 24.81
CA MET A 281 -5.63 -0.94 25.05
C MET A 281 -6.01 -0.91 26.54
N LYS A 282 -5.17 -1.47 27.44
CA LYS A 282 -5.45 -1.58 28.87
C LYS A 282 -5.02 -0.37 29.68
N HIS A 283 -4.33 0.59 29.07
CA HIS A 283 -3.82 1.79 29.73
C HIS A 283 -3.90 3.05 28.84
N LYS A 284 -3.69 4.23 29.44
CA LYS A 284 -3.81 5.53 28.75
C LYS A 284 -2.51 6.06 28.12
N GLN A 285 -1.41 5.30 28.16
CA GLN A 285 -0.15 5.73 27.55
C GLN A 285 -0.26 5.81 26.02
N SER A 286 0.53 6.70 25.42
CA SER A 286 0.70 6.82 23.96
C SER A 286 1.45 5.61 23.39
N ALA A 287 1.39 5.43 22.07
CA ALA A 287 2.06 4.34 21.37
C ALA A 287 3.59 4.50 21.33
N ALA A 288 4.14 5.69 21.60
CA ALA A 288 5.56 5.99 21.44
C ALA A 288 6.50 5.01 22.19
N HIS A 289 6.10 4.54 23.38
CA HIS A 289 6.92 3.64 24.18
C HIS A 289 7.01 2.21 23.61
N MET A 290 6.08 1.81 22.74
CA MET A 290 6.09 0.50 22.08
C MET A 290 6.72 0.54 20.69
N VAL A 291 6.98 1.72 20.11
CA VAL A 291 7.63 1.86 18.81
C VAL A 291 9.10 1.46 18.89
N MET A 292 9.50 0.52 18.03
CA MET A 292 10.87 0.03 17.89
C MET A 292 11.57 0.63 16.68
N GLY A 293 10.83 1.02 15.65
CA GLY A 293 11.33 1.76 14.51
C GLY A 293 10.28 1.94 13.42
N ALA A 294 10.52 2.84 12.47
CA ALA A 294 9.70 2.99 11.27
C ALA A 294 10.57 3.27 10.03
N GLY A 295 10.03 3.00 8.84
CA GLY A 295 10.77 3.17 7.58
C GLY A 295 9.96 2.80 6.34
N SER A 296 10.62 2.81 5.18
CA SER A 296 10.03 2.28 3.94
C SER A 296 10.19 0.75 3.89
N VAL A 297 9.15 0.06 3.44
CA VAL A 297 9.22 -1.38 3.15
C VAL A 297 10.02 -1.63 1.86
N VAL A 298 9.85 -0.76 0.86
CA VAL A 298 10.36 -0.95 -0.50
C VAL A 298 11.83 -0.53 -0.58
N LYS A 299 12.67 -1.45 -1.05
CA LYS A 299 14.10 -1.22 -1.31
C LYS A 299 14.45 -1.37 -2.78
N ASN A 300 13.83 -2.36 -3.45
CA ASN A 300 14.03 -2.61 -4.86
C ASN A 300 12.68 -2.64 -5.57
N VAL A 301 12.67 -2.20 -6.83
CA VAL A 301 11.47 -2.18 -7.67
C VAL A 301 11.77 -2.81 -9.01
N TYR A 302 10.91 -3.71 -9.44
CA TYR A 302 10.96 -4.41 -10.72
C TYR A 302 9.72 -4.05 -11.55
N ASN A 303 9.95 -3.68 -12.80
CA ASN A 303 8.88 -3.30 -13.71
C ASN A 303 8.15 -4.53 -14.29
N LEU A 304 7.14 -4.32 -15.15
CA LEU A 304 6.32 -5.39 -15.75
C LEU A 304 7.12 -6.44 -16.55
N LEU A 305 8.36 -6.15 -16.93
CA LEU A 305 9.26 -7.11 -17.60
C LEU A 305 10.14 -7.89 -16.61
N GLY A 306 9.98 -7.67 -15.31
CA GLY A 306 10.83 -8.24 -14.27
C GLY A 306 12.22 -7.61 -14.18
N ASN A 307 12.45 -6.47 -14.83
CA ASN A 307 13.75 -5.79 -14.82
C ASN A 307 13.82 -4.79 -13.66
N PRO A 308 14.98 -4.66 -12.97
CA PRO A 308 15.18 -3.62 -11.97
C PRO A 308 14.97 -2.23 -12.58
N LEU A 309 14.04 -1.47 -12.01
CA LEU A 309 13.71 -0.11 -12.41
C LEU A 309 14.96 0.78 -12.47
N GLY A 310 15.10 1.52 -13.57
CA GLY A 310 16.17 2.50 -13.77
C GLY A 310 15.66 3.94 -13.68
N PRO A 311 16.55 4.93 -13.73
CA PRO A 311 16.14 6.33 -13.77
C PRO A 311 15.40 6.63 -15.08
N ARG A 312 14.52 7.61 -15.03
CA ARG A 312 13.81 8.09 -16.22
C ARG A 312 14.78 8.79 -17.18
N ALA A 313 14.66 8.48 -18.48
CA ALA A 313 15.40 9.19 -19.51
C ALA A 313 14.86 10.62 -19.66
N SER A 314 15.75 11.61 -19.80
CA SER A 314 15.37 13.00 -20.07
C SER A 314 14.74 13.21 -21.44
N SER A 315 14.97 12.27 -22.37
CA SER A 315 14.33 12.19 -23.68
C SER A 315 14.43 10.77 -24.24
N GLY A 316 13.46 10.37 -25.07
CA GLY A 316 13.44 9.04 -25.70
C GLY A 316 12.97 7.92 -24.76
N VAL A 317 13.43 6.69 -25.03
CA VAL A 317 13.02 5.48 -24.30
C VAL A 317 13.88 5.29 -23.05
N SER A 318 13.22 5.07 -21.91
CA SER A 318 13.90 4.69 -20.67
C SER A 318 14.23 3.19 -20.72
N ALA A 319 15.46 2.82 -20.35
CA ALA A 319 15.92 1.42 -20.47
C ALA A 319 15.11 0.44 -19.59
N ASN A 320 14.79 0.86 -18.36
CA ASN A 320 13.97 0.10 -17.40
C ASN A 320 12.90 1.04 -16.82
N PRO A 321 11.79 1.28 -17.55
CA PRO A 321 10.79 2.28 -17.20
C PRO A 321 9.86 1.82 -16.07
N HIS A 322 9.23 2.78 -15.40
CA HIS A 322 7.96 2.56 -14.70
C HIS A 322 6.83 2.71 -15.72
N PHE A 323 6.26 1.60 -16.17
CA PHE A 323 5.37 1.59 -17.34
C PHE A 323 4.07 2.38 -17.16
N SER A 324 3.65 2.61 -15.90
CA SER A 324 2.53 3.49 -15.55
C SER A 324 2.77 4.97 -15.85
N ASN A 325 3.99 5.33 -16.30
CA ASN A 325 4.34 6.68 -16.74
C ASN A 325 4.78 6.73 -18.21
N THR A 326 4.68 5.63 -18.96
CA THR A 326 5.21 5.51 -20.33
C THR A 326 4.26 4.75 -21.25
N ASP A 327 4.60 4.74 -22.54
CA ASP A 327 4.06 3.73 -23.46
C ASP A 327 4.68 2.34 -23.23
N ALA A 328 4.20 1.34 -23.97
CA ALA A 328 4.68 -0.03 -23.88
C ALA A 328 6.13 -0.25 -24.35
N GLU A 329 6.72 0.69 -25.09
CA GLU A 329 8.15 0.65 -25.45
C GLU A 329 9.04 1.25 -24.36
N GLY A 330 8.46 1.85 -23.31
CA GLY A 330 9.18 2.59 -22.28
C GLY A 330 9.49 4.03 -22.68
N GLY A 331 8.84 4.53 -23.73
CA GLY A 331 9.04 5.85 -24.32
C GLY A 331 7.90 6.84 -24.04
N GLY A 332 7.95 7.95 -24.79
CA GLY A 332 7.07 9.10 -24.66
C GLY A 332 7.62 10.18 -23.73
N ASN A 333 7.53 11.45 -24.15
CA ASN A 333 7.74 12.55 -23.21
C ASN A 333 6.62 12.54 -22.17
N TRP A 334 6.84 13.13 -20.99
CA TRP A 334 5.82 13.13 -19.94
C TRP A 334 4.52 13.73 -20.45
N GLU A 335 4.60 14.91 -21.04
CA GLU A 335 3.48 15.68 -21.56
C GLU A 335 2.75 15.02 -22.75
N ASP A 336 3.33 13.96 -23.33
CA ASP A 336 2.69 13.18 -24.40
C ASP A 336 1.89 11.99 -23.84
N ILE A 337 2.19 11.54 -22.61
CA ILE A 337 1.58 10.35 -21.98
C ILE A 337 0.76 10.73 -20.74
N MET A 338 1.28 11.60 -19.88
CA MET A 338 0.80 11.94 -18.54
C MET A 338 0.37 13.42 -18.43
N GLN A 339 -0.56 13.72 -17.51
CA GLN A 339 -0.92 15.08 -17.09
C GLN A 339 -0.83 15.23 -15.57
N PRO A 340 -0.65 16.45 -15.00
CA PRO A 340 -0.41 17.73 -15.67
C PRO A 340 1.08 18.02 -15.90
N THR A 341 1.97 17.64 -14.99
CA THR A 341 3.41 17.94 -15.05
C THR A 341 4.23 16.79 -14.50
N ALA A 342 5.47 16.65 -14.98
CA ALA A 342 6.40 15.64 -14.50
C ALA A 342 6.73 15.86 -13.02
N PRO A 343 7.11 14.79 -12.28
CA PRO A 343 7.65 14.92 -10.94
C PRO A 343 8.82 15.90 -10.91
N SER A 344 8.75 16.87 -10.02
CA SER A 344 9.78 17.89 -9.84
C SER A 344 10.95 17.41 -8.97
N ARG A 345 10.74 16.34 -8.18
CA ARG A 345 11.68 15.86 -7.16
C ARG A 345 12.11 14.40 -7.33
N ALA A 346 11.53 13.66 -8.27
CA ALA A 346 11.80 12.23 -8.46
C ALA A 346 11.92 11.84 -9.94
N ASP A 347 12.43 10.64 -10.22
CA ASP A 347 12.45 10.10 -11.59
C ASP A 347 11.04 9.72 -12.07
N TRP A 348 10.25 9.14 -11.16
CA TRP A 348 8.96 8.53 -11.47
C TRP A 348 7.88 8.94 -10.47
N LEU A 349 6.62 8.80 -10.89
CA LEU A 349 5.45 8.91 -10.02
C LEU A 349 4.95 7.50 -9.72
N MET A 350 4.95 7.12 -8.44
CA MET A 350 4.10 6.04 -7.97
C MET A 350 2.68 6.60 -7.91
N GLN A 351 1.78 6.04 -8.73
CA GLN A 351 0.41 6.55 -8.80
C GLN A 351 -0.33 6.36 -7.47
N SER A 352 -1.57 6.84 -7.38
CA SER A 352 -2.36 6.63 -6.17
C SER A 352 -2.45 5.14 -5.87
N LEU A 353 -1.94 4.75 -4.71
CA LEU A 353 -2.14 3.41 -4.18
C LEU A 353 -3.42 3.41 -3.34
N CYS A 354 -4.51 2.92 -3.90
CA CYS A 354 -5.74 2.65 -3.15
C CYS A 354 -5.68 1.24 -2.58
N SER A 355 -5.96 1.08 -1.29
CA SER A 355 -5.98 -0.18 -0.54
C SER A 355 -4.84 -1.21 -0.72
N ALA A 356 -4.80 -2.16 0.21
CA ALA A 356 -3.89 -3.29 0.16
C ALA A 356 -4.38 -4.39 1.06
N HIS A 357 -3.73 -5.52 0.89
CA HIS A 357 -3.85 -6.62 1.81
C HIS A 357 -2.50 -7.33 1.98
N LEU A 358 -2.27 -7.84 3.18
CA LEU A 358 -1.09 -8.63 3.51
C LEU A 358 -1.45 -10.11 3.46
N GLU A 359 -0.71 -10.85 2.65
CA GLU A 359 -0.88 -12.29 2.48
C GLU A 359 0.30 -13.01 3.13
N GLU A 360 0.08 -13.62 4.27
CA GLU A 360 1.13 -14.41 4.92
C GLU A 360 1.25 -15.79 4.27
N ARG A 361 2.48 -16.32 4.27
CA ARG A 361 2.80 -17.64 3.76
C ARG A 361 1.87 -18.70 4.37
N HIS A 362 1.31 -19.52 3.49
CA HIS A 362 0.47 -20.66 3.84
C HIS A 362 -0.71 -20.31 4.76
N GLN A 363 -1.28 -19.10 4.63
CA GLN A 363 -2.31 -18.61 5.56
C GLN A 363 -3.58 -19.45 5.62
N TRP A 364 -3.86 -20.27 4.60
CA TRP A 364 -5.02 -21.17 4.55
C TRP A 364 -4.72 -22.59 5.06
N GLY A 365 -3.49 -22.86 5.47
CA GLY A 365 -3.01 -24.17 5.91
C GLY A 365 -1.79 -24.66 5.14
N ALA A 366 -1.21 -25.78 5.56
CA ALA A 366 0.08 -26.25 5.05
C ALA A 366 0.12 -26.43 3.52
N GLY A 367 0.87 -25.56 2.82
CA GLY A 367 1.01 -25.52 1.36
C GLY A 367 -0.18 -24.92 0.59
N LEU A 368 -1.13 -24.30 1.29
CA LEU A 368 -2.30 -23.62 0.71
C LEU A 368 -2.13 -22.10 0.81
N GLY A 369 -2.37 -21.40 -0.29
CA GLY A 369 -2.11 -19.97 -0.43
C GLY A 369 -0.66 -19.67 -0.83
N VAL A 370 -0.20 -18.43 -0.74
CA VAL A 370 1.15 -18.02 -1.20
C VAL A 370 2.31 -18.69 -0.45
N GLU A 371 3.48 -18.74 -1.08
CA GLU A 371 4.70 -19.38 -0.56
C GLU A 371 5.62 -18.43 0.24
N ASP A 372 5.40 -17.12 0.12
CA ASP A 372 6.12 -16.07 0.84
C ASP A 372 5.13 -15.10 1.51
N ASP A 373 5.61 -14.28 2.45
CA ASP A 373 4.82 -13.19 3.02
C ASP A 373 4.82 -12.01 2.05
N LEU A 374 3.64 -11.62 1.59
CA LEU A 374 3.42 -10.61 0.57
C LEU A 374 2.66 -9.42 1.13
N PHE A 375 2.98 -8.23 0.65
CA PHE A 375 2.06 -7.08 0.73
C PHE A 375 1.65 -6.71 -0.69
N ILE A 376 0.35 -6.76 -0.96
CA ILE A 376 -0.21 -6.51 -2.28
C ILE A 376 -0.96 -5.20 -2.23
N THR A 377 -0.59 -4.31 -3.14
CA THR A 377 -1.21 -2.99 -3.35
C THR A 377 -1.41 -2.80 -4.85
N ASN A 378 -2.04 -1.71 -5.27
CA ASN A 378 -2.33 -1.43 -6.65
C ASN A 378 -2.32 0.05 -6.94
N GLU A 379 -1.83 0.41 -8.12
CA GLU A 379 -2.09 1.73 -8.66
C GLU A 379 -3.56 1.78 -9.09
N GLU A 380 -4.31 2.71 -8.53
CA GLU A 380 -5.76 2.78 -8.63
C GLU A 380 -6.20 3.84 -9.65
N TRP A 381 -5.61 5.03 -9.55
CA TRP A 381 -6.00 6.17 -10.37
C TRP A 381 -4.81 7.00 -10.88
N THR A 382 -4.94 7.55 -12.09
CA THR A 382 -4.00 8.51 -12.66
C THR A 382 -4.64 9.39 -13.74
N ARG A 383 -3.86 10.28 -14.37
CA ARG A 383 -4.27 11.11 -15.51
C ARG A 383 -3.34 10.95 -16.70
N TYR A 384 -3.82 10.23 -17.72
CA TYR A 384 -3.16 10.17 -19.01
C TYR A 384 -3.62 11.29 -19.97
N VAL A 385 -2.80 11.57 -20.97
CA VAL A 385 -3.18 12.39 -22.11
C VAL A 385 -4.13 11.57 -22.99
N THR A 386 -5.34 12.10 -23.21
CA THR A 386 -6.30 11.49 -24.14
C THR A 386 -5.69 11.33 -25.54
N GLY A 387 -5.80 10.14 -26.11
CA GLY A 387 -5.26 9.78 -27.42
C GLY A 387 -3.83 9.23 -27.39
N SER A 388 -3.18 9.18 -26.22
CA SER A 388 -1.80 8.69 -26.09
C SER A 388 -1.69 7.16 -25.99
N ASN A 389 -0.49 6.62 -26.15
CA ASN A 389 -0.23 5.17 -26.13
C ASN A 389 0.15 4.67 -24.72
N TYR A 390 -0.57 5.07 -23.69
CA TYR A 390 -0.28 4.66 -22.32
C TYR A 390 -0.44 3.14 -22.10
N THR A 391 0.34 2.60 -21.18
CA THR A 391 0.33 1.17 -20.80
C THR A 391 -0.88 0.80 -19.95
N GLY A 392 -1.32 1.70 -19.06
CA GLY A 392 -2.25 1.37 -17.98
C GLY A 392 -1.50 1.31 -16.64
N ILE A 393 -2.17 0.87 -15.58
CA ILE A 393 -1.60 0.85 -14.22
C ILE A 393 -1.78 -0.55 -13.59
N PRO A 394 -0.71 -1.16 -13.01
CA PRO A 394 -0.72 -2.54 -12.55
C PRO A 394 -1.02 -2.69 -11.06
N GLY A 395 -1.20 -3.95 -10.64
CA GLY A 395 -0.99 -4.35 -9.25
C GLY A 395 0.51 -4.44 -8.91
N HIS A 396 0.84 -4.25 -7.64
CA HIS A 396 2.19 -4.35 -7.09
C HIS A 396 2.25 -5.37 -5.96
N VAL A 397 3.26 -6.23 -5.99
CA VAL A 397 3.45 -7.31 -5.01
C VAL A 397 4.82 -7.13 -4.36
N VAL A 398 4.84 -6.92 -3.05
CA VAL A 398 6.06 -6.72 -2.27
C VAL A 398 6.42 -8.00 -1.54
N ASP A 399 7.64 -8.49 -1.76
CA ASP A 399 8.27 -9.51 -0.91
C ASP A 399 8.68 -8.86 0.42
N LEU A 400 7.95 -9.16 1.49
CA LEU A 400 8.18 -8.54 2.81
C LEU A 400 9.53 -8.94 3.43
N SER A 401 10.13 -10.04 2.98
CA SER A 401 11.42 -10.52 3.50
C SER A 401 12.61 -9.75 2.93
N THR A 402 12.51 -9.32 1.67
CA THR A 402 13.59 -8.63 0.95
C THR A 402 13.34 -7.13 0.83
N GLY A 403 12.08 -6.71 0.72
CA GLY A 403 11.67 -5.36 0.33
C GLY A 403 11.62 -5.16 -1.19
N ASP A 404 11.55 -6.25 -1.96
CA ASP A 404 11.48 -6.22 -3.42
C ASP A 404 10.01 -6.09 -3.86
N MET A 405 9.69 -5.02 -4.59
CA MET A 405 8.36 -4.75 -5.14
C MET A 405 8.31 -5.05 -6.63
N TYR A 406 7.34 -5.85 -7.05
CA TYR A 406 7.16 -6.26 -8.44
C TYR A 406 5.84 -5.72 -8.99
N ALA A 407 5.88 -5.00 -10.10
CA ALA A 407 4.68 -4.75 -10.89
C ALA A 407 4.22 -6.05 -11.56
N THR A 408 2.92 -6.36 -11.52
CA THR A 408 2.36 -7.55 -12.16
C THR A 408 1.22 -7.22 -13.11
N GLY A 409 1.24 -7.83 -14.29
CA GLY A 409 0.19 -7.69 -15.29
C GLY A 409 -0.92 -8.73 -15.17
N VAL A 410 -0.80 -9.76 -14.32
CA VAL A 410 -1.72 -10.92 -14.33
C VAL A 410 -3.18 -10.59 -14.04
N PHE A 411 -3.43 -9.45 -13.40
CA PHE A 411 -4.76 -8.98 -13.05
C PHE A 411 -5.39 -8.08 -14.12
N THR A 412 -4.70 -7.79 -15.23
CA THR A 412 -4.88 -6.64 -16.15
C THR A 412 -4.13 -5.38 -15.70
N LEU A 413 -4.17 -4.32 -16.50
CA LEU A 413 -3.55 -3.01 -16.24
C LEU A 413 -4.60 -1.89 -16.14
N GLY A 414 -5.82 -2.24 -15.72
CA GLY A 414 -6.98 -1.34 -15.65
C GLY A 414 -7.06 -0.44 -14.42
N GLY A 415 -6.15 -0.58 -13.45
CA GLY A 415 -6.36 -0.05 -12.10
C GLY A 415 -7.28 -0.93 -11.28
N PHE A 416 -7.04 -0.92 -9.97
CA PHE A 416 -7.73 -1.75 -9.00
C PHE A 416 -8.00 -0.94 -7.75
N GLU A 417 -8.92 -1.42 -6.93
CA GLU A 417 -9.19 -0.86 -5.60
C GLU A 417 -8.50 -1.69 -4.54
N LYS A 418 -8.79 -3.00 -4.51
CA LYS A 418 -8.14 -3.93 -3.59
C LYS A 418 -7.92 -5.28 -4.27
N ILE A 419 -6.82 -5.93 -3.90
CA ILE A 419 -6.50 -7.28 -4.36
C ILE A 419 -6.24 -8.13 -3.12
N VAL A 420 -7.07 -9.15 -2.90
CA VAL A 420 -6.95 -10.06 -1.75
C VAL A 420 -6.77 -11.51 -2.20
N GLU A 421 -5.95 -12.26 -1.49
CA GLU A 421 -5.89 -13.71 -1.63
C GLU A 421 -7.18 -14.33 -1.09
N VAL A 422 -7.74 -15.29 -1.84
CA VAL A 422 -8.87 -16.10 -1.43
C VAL A 422 -8.48 -17.58 -1.47
N ASN A 423 -9.03 -18.41 -0.59
CA ASN A 423 -8.62 -19.80 -0.53
C ASN A 423 -9.15 -20.61 -1.74
N CYS A 424 -8.27 -21.15 -2.59
CA CYS A 424 -8.68 -22.12 -3.63
C CYS A 424 -8.88 -23.55 -3.09
N GLY A 425 -8.41 -23.85 -1.87
CA GLY A 425 -8.45 -25.17 -1.25
C GLY A 425 -7.55 -26.23 -1.89
N ILE A 426 -6.64 -25.87 -2.81
CA ILE A 426 -5.79 -26.82 -3.53
C ILE A 426 -4.32 -26.38 -3.59
N LYS A 427 -3.40 -27.32 -3.38
CA LYS A 427 -1.96 -27.09 -3.46
C LYS A 427 -1.52 -26.86 -4.91
N GLY A 428 -0.44 -26.09 -5.08
CA GLY A 428 0.10 -25.76 -6.40
C GLY A 428 -0.66 -24.64 -7.13
N TYR A 429 -1.73 -24.12 -6.55
CA TYR A 429 -2.47 -22.97 -7.05
C TYR A 429 -2.68 -21.92 -5.96
N VAL A 430 -2.94 -20.69 -6.39
CA VAL A 430 -3.37 -19.54 -5.57
C VAL A 430 -4.56 -18.88 -6.25
N CYS A 431 -5.38 -18.18 -5.47
CA CYS A 431 -6.53 -17.46 -6.00
C CYS A 431 -6.54 -16.06 -5.42
N PHE A 432 -6.83 -15.09 -6.26
CA PHE A 432 -6.94 -13.69 -5.86
C PHE A 432 -8.25 -13.12 -6.35
N ALA A 433 -8.87 -12.24 -5.58
CA ALA A 433 -10.01 -11.45 -6.01
C ALA A 433 -9.55 -10.00 -6.23
N PRO A 434 -9.38 -9.55 -7.48
CA PRO A 434 -9.14 -8.14 -7.78
C PRO A 434 -10.48 -7.39 -7.86
N SER A 435 -10.61 -6.29 -7.13
CA SER A 435 -11.74 -5.36 -7.23
C SER A 435 -11.32 -4.01 -7.83
N GLY A 436 -12.30 -3.15 -8.11
CA GLY A 436 -12.07 -1.85 -8.71
C GLY A 436 -12.41 -1.67 -10.17
N TYR A 437 -11.79 -0.66 -10.78
CA TYR A 437 -12.08 -0.22 -12.13
C TYR A 437 -11.60 -1.20 -13.22
N ASN A 438 -11.90 -0.77 -14.44
CA ASN A 438 -11.25 -1.20 -15.67
C ASN A 438 -10.94 0.05 -16.51
N GLY A 439 -10.10 0.95 -15.98
CA GLY A 439 -9.50 2.03 -16.76
C GLY A 439 -9.77 3.45 -16.27
N ASP A 440 -9.91 3.73 -14.97
CA ASP A 440 -10.11 5.12 -14.53
C ASP A 440 -8.80 5.92 -14.59
N PHE A 441 -8.55 6.51 -15.76
CA PHE A 441 -7.28 7.16 -16.09
C PHE A 441 -7.41 8.66 -16.41
N GLY A 442 -8.53 9.29 -16.03
CA GLY A 442 -8.74 10.72 -16.26
C GLY A 442 -8.71 11.13 -17.75
N VAL A 443 -9.05 10.21 -18.66
CA VAL A 443 -9.10 10.41 -20.12
C VAL A 443 -10.54 10.61 -20.62
N ASN A 444 -10.69 11.12 -21.84
CA ASN A 444 -11.98 11.07 -22.53
C ASN A 444 -12.28 9.63 -23.00
N GLY A 445 -13.08 8.90 -22.22
CA GLY A 445 -13.41 7.50 -22.51
C GLY A 445 -14.03 7.28 -23.89
N ALA A 446 -14.86 8.21 -24.41
CA ALA A 446 -15.45 8.07 -25.74
C ALA A 446 -14.38 8.11 -26.86
N ALA A 447 -13.35 8.95 -26.70
CA ALA A 447 -12.23 9.01 -27.63
C ALA A 447 -11.40 7.72 -27.59
N GLU A 448 -11.14 7.18 -26.39
CA GLU A 448 -10.41 5.92 -26.22
C GLU A 448 -11.20 4.72 -26.75
N ALA A 449 -12.52 4.67 -26.50
CA ALA A 449 -13.40 3.67 -27.08
C ALA A 449 -13.37 3.72 -28.62
N ALA A 450 -13.38 4.92 -29.22
CA ALA A 450 -13.24 5.07 -30.67
C ALA A 450 -11.90 4.52 -31.19
N ARG A 451 -10.80 4.73 -30.44
CA ARG A 451 -9.49 4.13 -30.78
C ARG A 451 -9.51 2.62 -30.70
N LYS A 452 -10.08 2.03 -29.63
CA LYS A 452 -10.26 0.58 -29.51
C LYS A 452 -11.05 0.03 -30.70
N ASN A 453 -12.17 0.68 -31.04
CA ASN A 453 -13.05 0.28 -32.13
C ASN A 453 -12.44 0.42 -33.52
N ALA A 454 -11.42 1.26 -33.69
CA ALA A 454 -10.63 1.34 -34.91
C ALA A 454 -9.65 0.16 -35.06
N LEU A 455 -9.24 -0.46 -33.95
CA LEU A 455 -8.40 -1.68 -33.95
C LEU A 455 -9.25 -2.93 -34.18
N THR A 456 -10.34 -3.07 -33.42
CA THR A 456 -11.25 -4.22 -33.52
C THR A 456 -12.61 -3.92 -32.90
N LYS A 457 -13.64 -4.60 -33.39
CA LYS A 457 -14.96 -4.67 -32.73
C LYS A 457 -14.99 -5.76 -31.67
N ARG A 458 -16.04 -5.78 -30.85
CA ARG A 458 -16.34 -6.89 -29.94
C ARG A 458 -16.57 -8.18 -30.74
N PRO A 459 -16.41 -9.37 -30.11
CA PRO A 459 -16.65 -10.65 -30.80
C PRO A 459 -18.06 -10.81 -31.37
N ASP A 460 -19.06 -10.10 -30.84
CA ASP A 460 -20.44 -10.08 -31.34
C ASP A 460 -20.68 -9.08 -32.49
N GLY A 461 -19.62 -8.38 -32.94
CA GLY A 461 -19.66 -7.40 -34.02
C GLY A 461 -20.04 -5.97 -33.61
N THR A 462 -20.30 -5.73 -32.32
CA THR A 462 -20.67 -4.39 -31.81
C THR A 462 -19.45 -3.59 -31.33
N ASP A 463 -19.67 -2.32 -31.04
CA ASP A 463 -18.63 -1.39 -30.60
C ASP A 463 -18.34 -1.59 -29.10
N TYR A 464 -17.07 -1.51 -28.72
CA TYR A 464 -16.68 -1.35 -27.33
C TYR A 464 -17.12 0.02 -26.82
N VAL A 465 -17.51 0.09 -25.55
CA VAL A 465 -17.50 1.32 -24.75
C VAL A 465 -16.25 1.38 -23.89
N TYR A 466 -15.92 2.55 -23.35
CA TYR A 466 -14.78 2.66 -22.44
C TYR A 466 -15.01 1.77 -21.21
N PRO A 467 -14.03 0.97 -20.76
CA PRO A 467 -14.32 -0.13 -19.86
C PRO A 467 -14.43 0.28 -18.38
N VAL A 468 -14.27 1.57 -18.04
CA VAL A 468 -14.51 2.08 -16.68
C VAL A 468 -15.85 1.61 -16.13
N ASN A 469 -15.80 0.96 -14.97
CA ASN A 469 -16.91 0.31 -14.26
C ASN A 469 -17.75 -0.68 -15.08
N VAL A 470 -17.28 -1.09 -16.26
CA VAL A 470 -17.81 -2.22 -17.02
C VAL A 470 -17.03 -3.47 -16.60
N VAL A 471 -17.27 -3.88 -15.36
CA VAL A 471 -16.49 -4.88 -14.65
C VAL A 471 -17.39 -5.70 -13.71
N PRO A 472 -17.34 -7.04 -13.76
CA PRO A 472 -18.01 -7.89 -12.79
C PRO A 472 -17.08 -8.10 -11.57
N ALA A 473 -17.56 -8.80 -10.55
CA ALA A 473 -16.66 -9.37 -9.56
C ALA A 473 -15.67 -10.34 -10.26
N ARG A 474 -14.39 -10.35 -9.85
CA ARG A 474 -13.31 -11.09 -10.52
C ARG A 474 -12.66 -12.13 -9.62
N LEU A 475 -12.15 -13.18 -10.26
CA LEU A 475 -11.33 -14.21 -9.63
C LEU A 475 -10.15 -14.53 -10.54
N TYR A 476 -8.94 -14.38 -10.04
CA TYR A 476 -7.72 -14.88 -10.67
C TYR A 476 -7.37 -16.25 -10.09
N VAL A 477 -7.02 -17.20 -10.94
CA VAL A 477 -6.47 -18.51 -10.55
C VAL A 477 -5.06 -18.63 -11.10
N GLY A 478 -4.06 -18.65 -10.21
CA GLY A 478 -2.65 -18.70 -10.53
C GLY A 478 -2.04 -20.07 -10.27
N LYS A 479 -1.18 -20.55 -11.18
CA LYS A 479 -0.42 -21.79 -10.99
C LYS A 479 0.98 -21.49 -10.46
N LYS A 480 1.31 -22.05 -9.31
CA LYS A 480 2.62 -21.90 -8.68
C LYS A 480 3.72 -22.63 -9.46
N GLY A 481 4.89 -22.01 -9.53
CA GLY A 481 6.10 -22.56 -10.12
C GLY A 481 6.19 -22.42 -11.64
N TYR A 482 5.45 -21.48 -12.24
CA TYR A 482 5.46 -21.23 -13.69
C TYR A 482 5.58 -19.74 -14.01
N ASN A 483 6.41 -19.42 -15.00
CA ASN A 483 6.56 -18.04 -15.52
C ASN A 483 5.42 -17.69 -16.50
N ALA A 484 5.38 -16.43 -16.96
CA ALA A 484 4.33 -15.94 -17.87
C ALA A 484 4.21 -16.71 -19.20
N HIS A 485 5.23 -17.47 -19.61
CA HIS A 485 5.20 -18.32 -20.80
C HIS A 485 4.68 -19.75 -20.52
N GLY A 486 4.35 -20.06 -19.26
CA GLY A 486 3.91 -21.40 -18.85
C GLY A 486 5.06 -22.39 -18.71
N GLU A 487 6.29 -21.91 -18.52
CA GLU A 487 7.48 -22.73 -18.30
C GLU A 487 7.79 -22.82 -16.79
N VAL A 488 8.40 -23.92 -16.35
CA VAL A 488 8.75 -24.10 -14.94
C VAL A 488 9.77 -23.04 -14.50
N ALA A 489 9.45 -22.33 -13.43
CA ALA A 489 10.28 -21.27 -12.85
C ALA A 489 10.07 -21.17 -11.34
N ASN A 490 11.02 -20.55 -10.63
CA ASN A 490 10.99 -20.43 -9.17
C ASN A 490 11.37 -19.03 -8.67
N ASP A 491 11.35 -18.03 -9.56
CA ASP A 491 11.39 -16.62 -9.15
C ASP A 491 10.15 -16.28 -8.28
N PHE A 492 10.19 -15.12 -7.65
CA PHE A 492 9.19 -14.70 -6.67
C PHE A 492 7.76 -14.71 -7.18
N LEU A 493 7.50 -14.13 -8.37
CA LEU A 493 6.15 -14.14 -8.93
C LEU A 493 5.74 -15.54 -9.35
N SER A 494 6.63 -16.32 -9.97
CA SER A 494 6.34 -17.69 -10.41
C SER A 494 5.98 -18.60 -9.24
N ARG A 495 6.78 -18.64 -8.16
CA ARG A 495 6.53 -19.55 -7.02
C ARG A 495 5.26 -19.20 -6.23
N ASN A 496 4.89 -17.91 -6.21
CA ASN A 496 3.63 -17.44 -5.63
C ASN A 496 2.43 -17.51 -6.58
N GLY A 497 2.60 -18.04 -7.80
CA GLY A 497 1.51 -18.17 -8.78
C GLY A 497 1.02 -16.85 -9.36
N LEU A 498 1.80 -15.78 -9.26
CA LEU A 498 1.50 -14.42 -9.71
C LEU A 498 2.17 -14.06 -11.05
N ALA A 499 2.69 -15.06 -11.76
CA ALA A 499 3.25 -14.92 -13.11
C ALA A 499 2.43 -15.63 -14.20
N TYR A 500 1.74 -16.74 -13.86
CA TYR A 500 0.99 -17.56 -14.80
C TYR A 500 -0.37 -17.99 -14.23
N GLY A 501 -1.44 -17.44 -14.79
CA GLY A 501 -2.79 -17.70 -14.32
C GLY A 501 -3.86 -17.31 -15.32
N GLN A 502 -5.11 -17.49 -14.94
CA GLN A 502 -6.28 -17.12 -15.73
C GLN A 502 -7.18 -16.22 -14.89
N LEU A 503 -7.61 -15.10 -15.47
CA LEU A 503 -8.60 -14.20 -14.87
C LEU A 503 -10.01 -14.61 -15.31
N TYR A 504 -10.93 -14.62 -14.36
CA TYR A 504 -12.33 -14.96 -14.51
C TYR A 504 -13.21 -13.79 -14.03
N GLY A 505 -14.38 -13.64 -14.65
CA GLY A 505 -15.46 -12.77 -14.17
C GLY A 505 -16.67 -13.59 -13.75
N PHE A 506 -17.38 -13.15 -12.71
CA PHE A 506 -18.66 -13.73 -12.35
C PHE A 506 -19.70 -13.40 -13.42
N ALA A 507 -20.34 -14.43 -13.97
CA ALA A 507 -21.41 -14.31 -14.93
C ALA A 507 -22.72 -14.83 -14.34
N ALA A 508 -23.80 -14.11 -14.57
CA ALA A 508 -25.14 -14.47 -14.14
C ALA A 508 -25.94 -15.10 -15.27
N ASN A 509 -26.86 -15.99 -14.92
CA ASN A 509 -27.73 -16.69 -15.85
C ASN A 509 -28.87 -15.76 -16.31
N THR A 510 -28.85 -15.37 -17.58
CA THR A 510 -29.86 -14.44 -18.12
C THR A 510 -31.21 -15.08 -18.42
N SER A 511 -31.30 -16.41 -18.33
CA SER A 511 -32.56 -17.13 -18.50
C SER A 511 -33.41 -17.17 -17.22
N GLU A 512 -32.87 -16.72 -16.08
CA GLU A 512 -33.61 -16.68 -14.83
C GLU A 512 -34.68 -15.59 -14.85
N SER A 513 -35.87 -15.93 -14.35
CA SER A 513 -36.96 -14.96 -14.20
C SER A 513 -36.55 -13.86 -13.22
N GLY A 514 -36.55 -12.61 -13.68
CA GLY A 514 -36.13 -11.47 -12.86
C GLY A 514 -34.62 -11.23 -12.86
N PHE A 515 -33.90 -11.69 -13.90
CA PHE A 515 -32.55 -11.22 -14.18
C PHE A 515 -32.54 -9.68 -14.31
N GLU A 516 -31.63 -9.06 -13.57
CA GLU A 516 -31.33 -7.63 -13.60
C GLU A 516 -29.80 -7.49 -13.57
N TRP A 517 -29.27 -6.44 -14.21
CA TRP A 517 -27.87 -6.07 -14.04
C TRP A 517 -27.58 -5.72 -12.60
N ARG A 518 -26.31 -5.82 -12.21
CA ARG A 518 -25.90 -5.89 -10.81
C ARG A 518 -26.46 -4.73 -9.99
N ASP A 519 -26.36 -3.49 -10.44
CA ASP A 519 -26.83 -2.34 -9.63
C ASP A 519 -28.36 -2.29 -9.54
N ASN A 520 -29.06 -2.53 -10.66
CA ASN A 520 -30.54 -2.58 -10.67
C ASN A 520 -31.07 -3.71 -9.77
N TRP A 521 -30.37 -4.85 -9.72
CA TRP A 521 -30.76 -5.96 -8.86
C TRP A 521 -30.66 -5.58 -7.38
N HIS A 522 -29.63 -4.84 -6.97
CA HIS A 522 -29.43 -4.45 -5.58
C HIS A 522 -30.32 -3.30 -5.09
N SER A 523 -30.74 -2.42 -6.00
CA SER A 523 -31.68 -1.32 -5.71
C SER A 523 -33.15 -1.76 -5.74
N ASN A 524 -33.43 -3.01 -6.11
CA ASN A 524 -34.78 -3.54 -6.15
C ASN A 524 -35.31 -3.81 -4.72
N PRO A 525 -36.39 -3.13 -4.28
CA PRO A 525 -36.93 -3.27 -2.92
C PRO A 525 -37.55 -4.64 -2.63
N GLY A 526 -37.71 -5.49 -3.65
CA GLY A 526 -38.09 -6.89 -3.50
C GLY A 526 -36.94 -7.80 -3.08
N ARG A 527 -35.70 -7.29 -3.03
CA ARG A 527 -34.52 -8.04 -2.57
C ARG A 527 -34.27 -7.85 -1.08
N GLN A 528 -33.80 -8.91 -0.43
CA GLN A 528 -33.48 -8.92 0.99
C GLN A 528 -32.22 -9.74 1.27
N THR A 529 -31.65 -9.56 2.45
CA THR A 529 -30.53 -10.37 2.96
C THR A 529 -30.79 -11.86 2.74
N GLY A 530 -29.81 -12.55 2.15
CA GLY A 530 -29.87 -13.98 1.86
C GLY A 530 -30.42 -14.35 0.48
N ASP A 531 -30.96 -13.38 -0.28
CA ASP A 531 -31.33 -13.63 -1.68
C ASP A 531 -30.10 -13.96 -2.53
N VAL A 532 -30.31 -14.81 -3.54
CA VAL A 532 -29.24 -15.40 -4.34
C VAL A 532 -29.35 -14.95 -5.80
N MET A 533 -28.20 -14.64 -6.39
CA MET A 533 -28.01 -14.60 -7.84
C MET A 533 -27.20 -15.83 -8.26
N HIS A 534 -27.78 -16.67 -9.10
CA HIS A 534 -27.10 -17.85 -9.61
C HIS A 534 -26.19 -17.50 -10.78
N GLY A 535 -25.02 -18.13 -10.80
CA GLY A 535 -24.02 -17.83 -11.81
C GLY A 535 -22.87 -18.82 -11.83
N ALA A 536 -21.82 -18.44 -12.53
CA ALA A 536 -20.55 -19.16 -12.57
C ALA A 536 -19.44 -18.20 -13.01
N TRP A 537 -18.20 -18.57 -12.77
CA TRP A 537 -17.04 -17.79 -13.17
C TRP A 537 -16.54 -18.27 -14.51
N TYR A 538 -16.44 -17.36 -15.47
CA TYR A 538 -15.96 -17.65 -16.82
C TYR A 538 -14.65 -16.92 -17.08
N PRO A 539 -13.69 -17.56 -17.77
CA PRO A 539 -12.43 -16.95 -18.09
C PRO A 539 -12.63 -15.87 -19.16
N ILE A 540 -11.92 -14.75 -19.03
CA ILE A 540 -11.78 -13.81 -20.15
C ILE A 540 -10.84 -14.38 -21.22
N ASP A 541 -11.01 -13.95 -22.47
CA ASP A 541 -10.17 -14.34 -23.61
C ASP A 541 -8.80 -13.62 -23.64
N TRP A 542 -8.25 -13.40 -22.44
CA TRP A 542 -6.99 -12.70 -22.23
C TRP A 542 -6.21 -13.37 -21.11
N ARG A 543 -4.88 -13.34 -21.23
CA ARG A 543 -3.94 -13.76 -20.19
C ARG A 543 -2.63 -13.00 -20.36
N TRP A 544 -1.99 -12.69 -19.24
CA TRP A 544 -0.64 -12.14 -19.24
C TRP A 544 0.34 -13.10 -19.90
N ASP A 545 1.08 -12.62 -20.89
CA ASP A 545 2.03 -13.40 -21.68
C ASP A 545 3.48 -12.93 -21.52
N GLY A 546 3.73 -12.04 -20.55
CA GLY A 546 5.05 -11.44 -20.32
C GLY A 546 5.38 -10.27 -21.25
N ILE A 547 4.46 -9.87 -22.12
CA ILE A 547 4.65 -8.77 -23.08
C ILE A 547 3.86 -7.55 -22.62
N VAL A 548 4.56 -6.45 -22.35
CA VAL A 548 3.93 -5.15 -22.08
C VAL A 548 3.29 -4.62 -23.37
N LYS A 549 2.03 -4.19 -23.27
CA LYS A 549 1.23 -3.65 -24.38
C LYS A 549 0.49 -2.42 -23.89
N ASN A 550 0.16 -1.52 -24.82
CA ASN A 550 -0.70 -0.38 -24.52
C ASN A 550 -2.08 -0.87 -24.05
N PHE A 551 -2.76 -0.07 -23.21
CA PHE A 551 -4.04 -0.43 -22.60
C PHE A 551 -5.13 -0.85 -23.60
N MET A 552 -5.05 -0.41 -24.86
CA MET A 552 -5.97 -0.83 -25.93
C MET A 552 -5.95 -2.35 -26.23
N HIS A 553 -4.92 -3.07 -25.79
CA HIS A 553 -4.75 -4.52 -25.95
C HIS A 553 -4.91 -5.30 -24.64
N ASP A 554 -5.31 -4.61 -23.58
CA ASP A 554 -5.48 -5.19 -22.25
C ASP A 554 -6.79 -6.02 -22.14
N GLY A 555 -6.82 -6.96 -21.19
CA GLY A 555 -7.97 -7.79 -20.85
C GLY A 555 -9.14 -7.06 -20.17
N SER A 556 -8.96 -5.83 -19.68
CA SER A 556 -10.03 -4.99 -19.12
C SER A 556 -11.20 -4.80 -20.09
N TRP A 557 -10.95 -4.86 -21.40
CA TRP A 557 -11.99 -4.76 -22.44
C TRP A 557 -12.82 -6.05 -22.60
N SER A 558 -12.31 -7.20 -22.16
CA SER A 558 -12.93 -8.52 -22.39
C SER A 558 -14.15 -8.78 -21.52
N PHE A 559 -14.38 -8.00 -20.46
CA PHE A 559 -15.59 -8.10 -19.63
C PHE A 559 -16.87 -7.60 -20.34
N GLN A 560 -16.74 -7.07 -21.56
CA GLN A 560 -17.85 -6.77 -22.46
C GLN A 560 -18.20 -7.93 -23.40
N HIS A 561 -17.45 -9.04 -23.33
CA HIS A 561 -17.71 -10.20 -24.18
C HIS A 561 -18.77 -11.10 -23.56
N THR A 562 -19.44 -11.89 -24.40
CA THR A 562 -20.40 -12.90 -23.93
C THR A 562 -19.65 -14.18 -23.56
N PRO A 563 -19.62 -14.60 -22.27
CA PRO A 563 -18.86 -15.78 -21.84
C PRO A 563 -19.47 -17.12 -22.28
N ALA A 564 -20.81 -17.20 -22.37
CA ALA A 564 -21.54 -18.37 -22.86
C ALA A 564 -22.96 -17.97 -23.34
N PRO A 565 -23.68 -18.78 -24.12
CA PRO A 565 -24.97 -18.38 -24.75
C PRO A 565 -26.01 -17.77 -23.80
N ASP A 566 -26.17 -18.32 -22.59
CA ASP A 566 -27.16 -17.88 -21.59
C ASP A 566 -26.52 -17.20 -20.37
N MET A 567 -25.24 -16.85 -20.47
CA MET A 567 -24.47 -16.25 -19.39
C MET A 567 -23.95 -14.88 -19.81
N LYS A 568 -24.05 -13.92 -18.91
CA LYS A 568 -23.43 -12.60 -19.08
C LYS A 568 -22.60 -12.26 -17.85
N TYR A 569 -21.37 -11.82 -18.04
CA TYR A 569 -20.62 -11.14 -16.98
C TYR A 569 -21.52 -10.12 -16.30
N TRP A 570 -21.70 -10.27 -14.98
CA TRP A 570 -22.71 -9.55 -14.23
C TRP A 570 -22.19 -8.15 -13.86
N ASN A 571 -22.10 -7.31 -14.88
CA ASN A 571 -21.64 -5.93 -14.78
C ASN A 571 -22.71 -5.04 -14.15
N ALA A 572 -22.27 -3.86 -13.72
CA ALA A 572 -23.07 -2.80 -13.10
C ALA A 572 -24.35 -2.47 -13.89
N ALA A 573 -24.19 -2.07 -15.16
CA ALA A 573 -25.25 -1.61 -16.05
C ALA A 573 -25.22 -2.29 -17.45
N GLY A 574 -24.61 -3.47 -17.54
CA GLY A 574 -24.46 -4.23 -18.79
C GLY A 574 -23.14 -3.98 -19.51
N TYR A 575 -23.10 -4.19 -20.83
CA TYR A 575 -21.87 -4.11 -21.64
C TYR A 575 -21.64 -2.76 -22.30
N ASP A 576 -22.67 -1.91 -22.32
CA ASP A 576 -22.68 -0.67 -23.10
C ASP A 576 -22.73 0.58 -22.22
N ALA A 577 -22.68 0.41 -20.90
CA ALA A 577 -22.78 1.50 -19.95
C ALA A 577 -21.97 1.19 -18.68
N SER A 578 -21.31 2.22 -18.18
CA SER A 578 -20.76 2.28 -16.83
C SER A 578 -21.89 2.23 -15.80
N GLY A 579 -21.57 1.76 -14.59
CA GLY A 579 -22.43 1.91 -13.41
C GLY A 579 -21.58 2.15 -12.17
N ALA A 580 -22.03 1.66 -11.02
CA ALA A 580 -21.26 1.67 -9.80
C ALA A 580 -20.01 0.80 -9.93
N LYS A 581 -18.97 1.18 -9.20
CA LYS A 581 -17.69 0.48 -9.14
C LYS A 581 -17.83 -0.75 -8.23
N THR A 582 -17.09 -1.82 -8.53
CA THR A 582 -16.84 -2.87 -7.53
C THR A 582 -15.76 -2.34 -6.59
N GLU A 583 -16.08 -2.12 -5.33
CA GLU A 583 -15.20 -1.41 -4.38
C GLU A 583 -14.28 -2.38 -3.62
N HIS A 584 -13.95 -2.18 -2.34
CA HIS A 584 -13.14 -3.14 -1.60
C HIS A 584 -13.81 -4.49 -1.45
N ASN A 585 -12.94 -5.48 -1.35
CA ASN A 585 -13.29 -6.86 -1.09
C ASN A 585 -12.47 -7.41 0.08
N THR A 586 -12.93 -8.55 0.60
CA THR A 586 -12.31 -9.18 1.76
C THR A 586 -12.53 -10.69 1.70
N PRO A 587 -11.47 -11.50 1.92
CA PRO A 587 -11.60 -12.95 1.91
C PRO A 587 -12.42 -13.43 3.11
N ASP A 588 -12.97 -14.66 3.03
CA ASP A 588 -13.50 -15.29 4.23
C ASP A 588 -12.38 -15.59 5.23
N PRO A 589 -12.39 -14.98 6.43
CA PRO A 589 -11.33 -15.16 7.41
C PRO A 589 -11.26 -16.58 7.97
N MET A 590 -12.33 -17.38 7.83
CA MET A 590 -12.37 -18.80 8.18
C MET A 590 -11.75 -19.71 7.12
N GLY A 591 -11.30 -19.16 5.99
CA GLY A 591 -10.62 -19.90 4.93
C GLY A 591 -11.56 -20.70 4.03
N ASN A 592 -12.85 -20.39 3.97
CA ASN A 592 -13.73 -20.97 2.95
C ASN A 592 -13.44 -20.36 1.56
N PRO A 593 -13.71 -21.08 0.45
CA PRO A 593 -13.49 -20.58 -0.90
C PRO A 593 -14.58 -19.57 -1.30
N ARG A 594 -14.55 -18.39 -0.68
CA ARG A 594 -15.49 -17.29 -0.92
C ARG A 594 -14.92 -15.97 -0.44
N TYR A 595 -15.54 -14.87 -0.85
CA TYR A 595 -15.17 -13.53 -0.41
C TYR A 595 -16.39 -12.60 -0.42
N ILE A 596 -16.31 -11.49 0.31
CA ILE A 596 -17.29 -10.41 0.25
C ILE A 596 -16.76 -9.31 -0.67
N GLN A 597 -17.65 -8.71 -1.45
CA GLN A 597 -17.36 -7.58 -2.34
C GLN A 597 -18.35 -6.45 -2.06
N GLY A 598 -17.84 -5.23 -1.85
CA GLY A 598 -18.60 -3.99 -1.76
C GLY A 598 -18.77 -3.28 -3.11
N SER A 599 -19.52 -2.19 -3.10
CA SER A 599 -19.74 -1.31 -4.26
C SER A 599 -19.96 0.13 -3.84
N THR A 600 -19.61 1.07 -4.73
CA THR A 600 -19.90 2.49 -4.54
C THR A 600 -21.39 2.81 -4.40
N ALA A 601 -22.26 1.98 -4.97
CA ALA A 601 -23.71 2.12 -4.80
C ALA A 601 -24.21 1.76 -3.38
N GLY A 602 -23.35 1.34 -2.45
CA GLY A 602 -23.78 1.10 -1.07
C GLY A 602 -24.39 -0.29 -0.81
N TYR A 603 -24.03 -1.30 -1.61
CA TYR A 603 -24.38 -2.70 -1.35
C TYR A 603 -23.15 -3.60 -1.23
N TYR A 604 -23.34 -4.77 -0.64
CA TYR A 604 -22.30 -5.80 -0.56
C TYR A 604 -22.89 -7.20 -0.38
N GLY A 605 -22.12 -8.22 -0.75
CA GLY A 605 -22.52 -9.61 -0.58
C GLY A 605 -21.39 -10.61 -0.82
N ILE A 606 -21.72 -11.88 -0.61
CA ILE A 606 -20.81 -13.02 -0.63
C ILE A 606 -20.80 -13.64 -2.03
N TYR A 607 -19.60 -13.80 -2.58
CA TYR A 607 -19.31 -14.57 -3.78
C TYR A 607 -18.70 -15.92 -3.38
N ASP A 608 -19.39 -17.02 -3.66
CA ASP A 608 -18.91 -18.38 -3.37
C ASP A 608 -18.27 -19.05 -4.60
N PHE A 609 -17.21 -19.85 -4.37
CA PHE A 609 -16.65 -20.81 -5.33
C PHE A 609 -17.00 -22.23 -4.88
N LEU A 610 -18.04 -22.81 -5.46
CA LEU A 610 -18.69 -23.99 -4.89
C LEU A 610 -17.83 -25.26 -4.96
N ASN A 611 -17.04 -25.43 -6.01
CA ASN A 611 -16.30 -26.67 -6.30
C ASN A 611 -14.86 -26.43 -6.78
N ILE A 612 -14.30 -25.24 -6.51
CA ILE A 612 -13.08 -24.72 -7.16
C ILE A 612 -11.90 -25.70 -7.15
N SER A 613 -11.59 -26.33 -6.01
CA SER A 613 -10.48 -27.28 -5.90
C SER A 613 -10.65 -28.48 -6.84
N SER A 614 -11.86 -29.05 -6.88
CA SER A 614 -12.18 -30.21 -7.73
C SER A 614 -12.26 -29.85 -9.22
N GLU A 615 -12.68 -28.64 -9.55
CA GLU A 615 -12.75 -28.14 -10.93
C GLU A 615 -11.35 -27.88 -11.49
N ILE A 616 -10.45 -27.28 -10.70
CA ILE A 616 -9.03 -27.14 -11.03
C ILE A 616 -8.39 -28.52 -11.25
N GLN A 617 -8.63 -29.46 -10.33
CA GLN A 617 -8.10 -30.82 -10.47
C GLN A 617 -8.60 -31.50 -11.76
N SER A 618 -9.90 -31.40 -12.05
CA SER A 618 -10.51 -31.97 -13.25
C SER A 618 -9.95 -31.35 -14.53
N ALA A 619 -9.67 -30.04 -14.54
CA ALA A 619 -9.02 -29.37 -15.65
C ALA A 619 -7.62 -29.94 -15.91
N VAL A 620 -6.82 -30.13 -14.85
CA VAL A 620 -5.48 -30.74 -14.94
C VAL A 620 -5.54 -32.18 -15.47
N GLU A 621 -6.45 -32.99 -14.94
CA GLU A 621 -6.61 -34.40 -15.35
C GLU A 621 -7.05 -34.55 -16.81
N SER A 622 -7.77 -33.55 -17.35
CA SER A 622 -8.18 -33.50 -18.76
C SER A 622 -7.16 -32.82 -19.69
N GLY A 623 -6.00 -32.40 -19.17
CA GLY A 623 -4.91 -31.81 -19.94
C GLY A 623 -4.97 -30.29 -20.11
N SER A 624 -5.92 -29.61 -19.48
CA SER A 624 -5.91 -28.15 -19.35
C SER A 624 -5.10 -27.71 -18.12
N THR A 625 -4.67 -26.45 -18.09
CA THR A 625 -4.09 -25.89 -16.84
C THR A 625 -5.15 -25.23 -15.96
N PHE A 626 -6.17 -24.63 -16.57
CA PHE A 626 -7.19 -23.85 -15.88
C PHE A 626 -8.58 -24.32 -16.30
N PRO A 627 -9.58 -24.29 -15.41
CA PRO A 627 -10.96 -24.65 -15.76
C PRO A 627 -11.56 -23.70 -16.82
N SER A 628 -12.39 -24.23 -17.70
CA SER A 628 -13.15 -23.38 -18.65
C SER A 628 -14.35 -22.68 -18.01
N VAL A 629 -14.74 -23.11 -16.80
CA VAL A 629 -15.79 -22.55 -15.95
C VAL A 629 -15.51 -22.98 -14.51
N LEU A 630 -15.86 -22.13 -13.54
CA LEU A 630 -15.91 -22.49 -12.12
C LEU A 630 -17.32 -22.27 -11.59
N SER A 631 -17.84 -23.24 -10.84
CA SER A 631 -19.16 -23.13 -10.23
C SER A 631 -19.18 -22.02 -9.17
N GLY A 632 -20.21 -21.17 -9.19
CA GLY A 632 -20.33 -20.08 -8.22
C GLY A 632 -21.76 -19.67 -7.91
N LYS A 633 -21.89 -18.77 -6.95
CA LYS A 633 -23.14 -18.04 -6.68
C LYS A 633 -22.81 -16.74 -5.95
N TYR A 634 -23.77 -15.83 -5.97
CA TYR A 634 -23.75 -14.62 -5.15
C TYR A 634 -24.90 -14.63 -4.15
N THR A 635 -24.64 -14.22 -2.91
CA THR A 635 -25.65 -14.05 -1.84
C THR A 635 -25.55 -12.64 -1.27
N VAL A 636 -26.63 -11.87 -1.35
CA VAL A 636 -26.65 -10.49 -0.85
C VAL A 636 -26.68 -10.46 0.67
N LEU A 637 -25.86 -9.58 1.26
CA LEU A 637 -25.92 -9.29 2.70
C LEU A 637 -26.73 -8.02 2.96
N GLN A 638 -26.48 -6.98 2.17
CA GLN A 638 -27.22 -5.72 2.18
C GLN A 638 -27.27 -5.16 0.76
N GLY A 639 -28.47 -4.78 0.29
CA GLY A 639 -28.68 -4.08 -0.98
C GLY A 639 -28.54 -2.56 -0.84
N GLU A 640 -28.72 -1.83 -1.94
CA GLU A 640 -28.84 -0.36 -1.95
C GLU A 640 -30.24 0.01 -1.47
N LEU A 641 -30.50 -0.22 -0.18
CA LEU A 641 -31.80 -0.12 0.46
C LEU A 641 -31.70 0.65 1.78
N ASP A 642 -32.83 1.12 2.30
CA ASP A 642 -32.88 1.89 3.55
C ASP A 642 -32.33 1.09 4.74
N ILE A 643 -31.26 1.60 5.34
CA ILE A 643 -30.59 1.04 6.53
C ILE A 643 -30.83 1.84 7.80
N THR A 644 -31.60 2.94 7.75
CA THR A 644 -31.72 3.89 8.87
C THR A 644 -32.19 3.23 10.16
N ALA A 645 -33.14 2.27 10.07
CA ALA A 645 -33.65 1.51 11.20
C ALA A 645 -32.69 0.41 11.71
N GLN A 646 -31.73 0.02 10.87
CA GLN A 646 -30.72 -0.99 11.17
C GLN A 646 -29.54 -0.40 11.97
N ILE A 647 -29.33 0.92 11.90
CA ILE A 647 -28.23 1.62 12.58
C ILE A 647 -28.53 1.82 14.07
N LYS A 648 -27.56 1.44 14.91
CA LYS A 648 -27.51 1.76 16.34
C LYS A 648 -26.44 2.82 16.56
N LEU A 649 -26.83 3.93 17.19
CA LEU A 649 -25.93 5.04 17.50
C LEU A 649 -25.42 5.04 18.95
N GLY A 650 -26.01 4.22 19.84
CA GLY A 650 -25.59 4.12 21.24
C GLY A 650 -25.60 5.44 22.02
N GLY A 651 -26.45 6.40 21.63
CA GLY A 651 -26.53 7.73 22.24
C GLY A 651 -25.51 8.76 21.71
N LYS A 652 -24.74 8.41 20.68
CA LYS A 652 -23.78 9.26 19.99
C LYS A 652 -24.20 9.51 18.53
N GLY A 653 -23.29 9.93 17.66
CA GLY A 653 -23.53 10.10 16.22
C GLY A 653 -24.48 11.25 15.88
N ILE A 654 -24.35 12.41 16.52
CA ILE A 654 -25.10 13.62 16.14
C ILE A 654 -24.26 14.49 15.21
N LYS A 655 -24.83 14.88 14.07
CA LYS A 655 -24.26 15.79 13.05
C LYS A 655 -24.27 17.24 13.54
N ALA A 656 -23.47 18.12 12.92
CA ALA A 656 -23.44 19.56 13.23
C ALA A 656 -24.81 20.28 13.06
N ASN A 657 -25.70 19.75 12.22
CA ASN A 657 -27.06 20.25 12.01
C ASN A 657 -28.09 19.71 13.05
N GLY A 658 -27.65 18.87 13.99
CA GLY A 658 -28.49 18.28 15.04
C GLY A 658 -29.24 17.01 14.64
N GLN A 659 -29.06 16.52 13.41
CA GLN A 659 -29.64 15.25 12.95
C GLN A 659 -28.73 14.06 13.30
N PRO A 660 -29.28 12.85 13.44
CA PRO A 660 -28.49 11.64 13.68
C PRO A 660 -27.70 11.21 12.42
N GLN A 661 -26.57 10.51 12.63
CA GLN A 661 -25.74 9.86 11.60
C GLN A 661 -26.38 8.57 11.02
N THR A 662 -27.72 8.49 10.99
CA THR A 662 -28.45 7.38 10.34
C THR A 662 -28.58 7.57 8.84
N THR A 663 -28.27 8.74 8.30
CA THR A 663 -28.27 9.06 6.87
C THR A 663 -26.92 9.56 6.42
N ASN A 664 -26.57 9.34 5.16
CA ASN A 664 -25.37 9.90 4.52
C ASN A 664 -25.72 11.22 3.81
N SER A 665 -24.94 12.29 3.99
CA SER A 665 -25.23 13.62 3.43
C SER A 665 -24.08 14.08 2.54
N ASP A 666 -23.92 13.51 1.36
CA ASP A 666 -22.90 13.86 0.39
C ASP A 666 -23.35 15.02 -0.54
N SER A 667 -22.39 15.76 -1.10
CA SER A 667 -22.65 16.78 -2.14
C SER A 667 -23.73 17.82 -1.81
N GLY A 668 -23.89 18.16 -0.52
CA GLY A 668 -24.91 19.08 -0.04
C GLY A 668 -26.35 18.56 -0.08
N GLN A 669 -26.56 17.27 -0.31
CA GLN A 669 -27.86 16.62 -0.37
C GLN A 669 -28.55 16.61 1.01
N GLU A 670 -29.77 17.16 1.05
CA GLU A 670 -30.64 17.17 2.24
C GLU A 670 -32.11 16.92 1.83
N PRO A 671 -32.83 15.97 2.48
CA PRO A 671 -32.34 15.04 3.49
C PRO A 671 -31.29 14.08 2.91
N GLY A 672 -30.35 13.65 3.76
CA GLY A 672 -29.32 12.68 3.38
C GLY A 672 -29.91 11.35 2.89
N LYS A 673 -29.12 10.62 2.09
CA LYS A 673 -29.37 9.25 1.62
C LYS A 673 -29.59 8.30 2.80
N VAL A 674 -30.54 7.39 2.63
CA VAL A 674 -30.94 6.40 3.66
C VAL A 674 -30.22 5.06 3.51
N THR A 675 -29.38 4.93 2.49
CA THR A 675 -28.56 3.77 2.16
C THR A 675 -27.16 3.91 2.75
N PHE A 676 -26.30 2.91 2.56
CA PHE A 676 -24.87 3.19 2.47
C PHE A 676 -24.58 3.95 1.18
N GLU A 677 -23.44 4.63 1.14
CA GLU A 677 -22.88 5.28 -0.04
C GLU A 677 -21.38 5.03 -0.04
N ASP A 678 -20.80 4.71 -1.20
CA ASP A 678 -19.35 4.61 -1.39
C ASP A 678 -18.67 3.76 -0.30
N ILE A 679 -19.05 2.47 -0.21
CA ILE A 679 -18.46 1.54 0.78
C ILE A 679 -17.02 1.24 0.39
N ASP A 680 -16.13 2.16 0.75
CA ASP A 680 -14.72 2.12 0.45
C ASP A 680 -14.05 1.08 1.33
N GLY A 681 -13.79 1.30 2.62
CA GLY A 681 -13.22 0.27 3.49
C GLY A 681 -14.16 -0.91 3.84
N LEU A 682 -13.69 -2.14 3.59
CA LEU A 682 -14.44 -3.37 3.88
C LEU A 682 -13.51 -4.51 4.33
N GLU A 683 -13.72 -5.04 5.54
CA GLU A 683 -12.90 -6.14 6.07
C GLU A 683 -13.70 -7.13 6.94
N TRP A 684 -13.58 -8.41 6.61
CA TRP A 684 -14.29 -9.52 7.24
C TRP A 684 -13.40 -10.24 8.24
N ILE A 685 -13.79 -10.17 9.52
CA ILE A 685 -13.00 -10.61 10.67
C ILE A 685 -13.64 -11.86 11.29
N ALA A 686 -12.82 -12.84 11.65
CA ALA A 686 -13.24 -14.05 12.35
C ALA A 686 -13.14 -13.87 13.86
N ALA A 687 -14.13 -14.34 14.61
CA ALA A 687 -14.13 -14.35 16.06
C ALA A 687 -14.76 -15.65 16.59
N SER A 688 -14.56 -15.96 17.88
CA SER A 688 -15.08 -17.20 18.47
C SER A 688 -16.61 -17.22 18.56
N ASP A 689 -17.25 -16.06 18.52
CA ASP A 689 -18.69 -15.84 18.62
C ASP A 689 -19.36 -15.54 17.27
N GLY A 690 -18.63 -15.62 16.17
CA GLY A 690 -19.14 -15.47 14.81
C GLY A 690 -18.13 -14.80 13.89
N THR A 691 -18.62 -14.18 12.82
CA THR A 691 -17.77 -13.35 11.95
C THR A 691 -18.40 -11.98 11.79
N TYR A 692 -17.56 -10.97 11.61
CA TYR A 692 -17.96 -9.56 11.68
C TYR A 692 -17.37 -8.79 10.50
N LEU A 693 -18.05 -7.73 10.09
CA LEU A 693 -17.63 -6.85 9.01
C LEU A 693 -17.39 -5.46 9.59
N ILE A 694 -16.21 -4.90 9.34
CA ILE A 694 -15.97 -3.46 9.46
C ILE A 694 -16.33 -2.83 8.12
N ILE A 695 -17.15 -1.79 8.16
CA ILE A 695 -17.66 -1.06 6.99
C ILE A 695 -17.29 0.40 7.16
N GLN A 696 -16.63 0.97 6.17
CA GLN A 696 -16.22 2.37 6.10
C GLN A 696 -16.77 2.97 4.81
N GLU A 697 -17.27 4.20 4.88
CA GLU A 697 -17.74 4.94 3.71
C GLU A 697 -16.74 6.02 3.29
N ASP A 698 -16.64 6.28 1.99
CA ASP A 698 -15.92 7.40 1.35
C ASP A 698 -16.86 8.22 0.44
N SER A 699 -17.95 8.70 1.02
CA SER A 699 -19.01 9.35 0.24
C SER A 699 -18.79 10.85 0.02
N GLY A 700 -17.82 11.44 0.72
CA GLY A 700 -17.74 12.89 0.88
C GLY A 700 -18.87 13.48 1.73
N ASN A 701 -19.34 12.76 2.75
CA ASN A 701 -20.37 13.17 3.70
C ASN A 701 -20.02 14.51 4.35
N ASP A 702 -20.87 15.51 4.11
CA ASP A 702 -20.71 16.88 4.58
C ASP A 702 -20.60 16.99 6.12
N TYR A 703 -21.11 16.02 6.89
CA TYR A 703 -21.04 16.02 8.35
C TYR A 703 -20.07 14.99 8.93
N GLY A 704 -19.33 14.31 8.05
CA GLY A 704 -18.28 13.34 8.36
C GLY A 704 -18.65 11.92 7.97
N GLU A 705 -17.69 11.23 7.36
CA GLU A 705 -17.81 9.83 6.95
C GLU A 705 -18.12 8.94 8.13
N ARG A 706 -18.80 7.82 7.85
CA ARG A 706 -19.29 6.93 8.89
C ARG A 706 -18.53 5.61 8.84
N MET A 707 -18.26 5.05 10.02
CA MET A 707 -17.72 3.71 10.16
C MET A 707 -18.63 2.87 11.03
N PHE A 708 -18.82 1.61 10.64
CA PHE A 708 -19.70 0.65 11.31
C PHE A 708 -19.02 -0.69 11.54
N ILE A 709 -19.53 -1.43 12.52
CA ILE A 709 -19.30 -2.85 12.68
C ILE A 709 -20.64 -3.59 12.66
N THR A 710 -20.70 -4.75 12.01
CA THR A 710 -21.88 -5.64 12.00
C THR A 710 -21.46 -7.10 12.07
N LYS A 711 -22.35 -7.95 12.60
CA LYS A 711 -22.21 -9.40 12.48
C LYS A 711 -22.61 -9.85 11.08
N VAL A 712 -21.89 -10.81 10.51
CA VAL A 712 -22.20 -11.41 9.21
C VAL A 712 -23.03 -12.68 9.43
N ASP A 713 -24.29 -12.63 9.00
CA ASP A 713 -25.18 -13.78 8.92
C ASP A 713 -26.10 -13.62 7.69
N PRO A 714 -25.97 -14.46 6.65
CA PRO A 714 -26.77 -14.34 5.44
C PRO A 714 -28.25 -14.68 5.64
N ALA A 715 -28.65 -15.19 6.82
CA ALA A 715 -30.04 -15.48 7.14
C ALA A 715 -30.72 -14.38 7.98
N VAL A 716 -29.98 -13.35 8.41
CA VAL A 716 -30.46 -12.34 9.36
C VAL A 716 -30.15 -10.95 8.82
N THR A 717 -31.18 -10.10 8.74
CA THR A 717 -31.00 -8.68 8.40
C THR A 717 -30.00 -8.04 9.38
N PRO A 718 -28.95 -7.36 8.88
CA PRO A 718 -27.88 -6.86 9.73
C PRO A 718 -28.34 -5.77 10.70
N THR A 719 -27.56 -5.60 11.77
CA THR A 719 -27.64 -4.45 12.66
C THR A 719 -26.29 -3.76 12.64
N PHE A 720 -26.26 -2.48 12.27
CA PHE A 720 -25.03 -1.71 12.12
C PHE A 720 -24.76 -0.93 13.39
N TYR A 721 -23.64 -1.20 14.05
CA TYR A 721 -23.19 -0.44 15.22
C TYR A 721 -22.26 0.66 14.77
N PHE A 722 -22.68 1.92 14.95
CA PHE A 722 -21.90 3.10 14.55
C PHE A 722 -20.66 3.27 15.41
N VAL A 723 -19.46 3.11 14.82
CA VAL A 723 -18.20 3.20 15.57
C VAL A 723 -17.78 4.66 15.75
N ALA A 724 -17.64 5.40 14.65
CA ALA A 724 -17.13 6.77 14.65
C ALA A 724 -17.55 7.51 13.37
N MET A 725 -17.34 8.83 13.38
CA MET A 725 -17.36 9.67 12.20
C MET A 725 -16.11 10.55 12.07
N SER A 726 -15.81 11.07 10.88
CA SER A 726 -14.68 12.01 10.71
C SER A 726 -14.84 12.93 9.50
N GLY A 727 -14.32 14.15 9.62
CA GLY A 727 -14.28 15.12 8.52
C GLY A 727 -15.65 15.73 8.20
N GLY A 728 -15.77 16.27 6.99
CA GLY A 728 -16.98 16.85 6.43
C GLY A 728 -16.93 18.37 6.31
N ASN A 729 -17.42 18.90 5.18
CA ASN A 729 -17.40 20.34 4.88
C ASN A 729 -18.23 21.20 5.86
N ARG A 730 -19.12 20.57 6.64
CA ARG A 730 -20.04 21.18 7.60
C ARG A 730 -19.81 20.70 9.03
N ASN A 731 -18.81 19.86 9.28
CA ASN A 731 -18.43 19.46 10.63
C ASN A 731 -17.87 20.66 11.41
N THR A 732 -18.24 20.77 12.69
CA THR A 732 -17.91 21.93 13.51
C THR A 732 -16.39 22.12 13.71
N ARG A 733 -15.64 21.02 13.90
CA ARG A 733 -14.18 21.07 14.06
C ARG A 733 -13.48 21.40 12.74
N MET A 734 -13.96 20.84 11.63
CA MET A 734 -13.42 21.14 10.31
C MET A 734 -13.62 22.62 9.94
N LEU A 735 -14.79 23.18 10.21
CA LEU A 735 -15.07 24.61 10.00
C LEU A 735 -14.22 25.53 10.89
N ALA A 736 -13.83 25.06 12.08
CA ALA A 736 -12.96 25.79 12.99
C ALA A 736 -11.47 25.67 12.62
N GLY A 737 -11.11 24.91 11.58
CA GLY A 737 -9.72 24.68 11.19
C GLY A 737 -8.94 23.80 12.16
N VAL A 738 -9.64 22.96 12.94
CA VAL A 738 -8.99 22.04 13.88
C VAL A 738 -8.33 20.90 13.10
N GLY A 739 -7.04 20.70 13.32
CA GLY A 739 -6.26 19.60 12.79
C GLY A 739 -5.44 18.89 13.86
N VAL A 740 -4.96 17.69 13.54
CA VAL A 740 -3.98 16.95 14.34
C VAL A 740 -2.91 16.42 13.39
N PRO A 741 -1.63 16.83 13.54
CA PRO A 741 -1.09 17.83 14.49
C PRO A 741 -1.68 19.24 14.28
N ALA A 742 -1.47 20.16 15.23
CA ALA A 742 -1.97 21.53 15.08
C ALA A 742 -1.39 22.24 13.83
N GLY A 743 -2.20 23.10 13.19
CA GLY A 743 -1.82 23.93 12.05
C GLY A 743 -1.89 23.24 10.68
N VAL A 744 -2.31 21.98 10.62
CA VAL A 744 -2.37 21.22 9.35
C VAL A 744 -3.66 21.45 8.57
N ASN A 745 -4.73 21.89 9.23
CA ASN A 745 -6.03 22.12 8.62
C ASN A 745 -6.24 23.61 8.29
N THR A 746 -6.40 23.95 7.02
CA THR A 746 -6.65 25.34 6.57
C THR A 746 -8.05 25.56 6.00
N ALA A 747 -8.82 24.49 5.80
CA ALA A 747 -10.16 24.55 5.23
C ALA A 747 -10.94 23.28 5.59
N PRO A 748 -12.26 23.39 5.82
CA PRO A 748 -13.08 22.23 6.01
C PRO A 748 -13.01 21.32 4.77
N GLY A 749 -13.07 20.01 5.01
CA GLY A 749 -12.93 19.01 3.96
C GLY A 749 -13.40 17.66 4.43
N VAL A 750 -13.59 16.77 3.47
CA VAL A 750 -13.98 15.38 3.70
C VAL A 750 -12.77 14.56 4.11
N HIS A 751 -13.02 13.55 4.95
CA HIS A 751 -12.05 12.54 5.36
C HIS A 751 -12.54 11.20 4.81
N GLU A 752 -11.79 10.13 5.05
CA GLU A 752 -12.19 8.77 4.72
C GLU A 752 -11.65 7.84 5.82
N PHE A 753 -12.44 6.89 6.29
CA PHE A 753 -11.87 5.75 7.01
C PHE A 753 -11.43 4.72 6.00
N SER A 754 -10.17 4.30 6.07
CA SER A 754 -9.61 3.40 5.06
C SER A 754 -8.61 2.45 5.67
N GLY A 755 -8.52 1.24 5.11
CA GLY A 755 -7.65 0.20 5.61
C GLY A 755 -8.07 -0.36 6.97
N VAL A 756 -8.11 -1.70 7.06
CA VAL A 756 -8.41 -2.43 8.30
C VAL A 756 -7.50 -3.64 8.38
N VAL A 757 -6.94 -3.91 9.57
CA VAL A 757 -6.25 -5.17 9.85
C VAL A 757 -6.50 -5.63 11.27
N ASP A 758 -6.83 -6.90 11.44
CA ASP A 758 -6.91 -7.52 12.76
C ASP A 758 -5.51 -7.82 13.32
N LEU A 759 -5.20 -7.24 14.48
CA LEU A 759 -3.94 -7.45 15.20
C LEU A 759 -4.07 -8.58 16.25
N THR A 760 -5.29 -9.07 16.50
CA THR A 760 -5.60 -9.97 17.62
C THR A 760 -4.75 -11.23 17.58
N GLY A 761 -4.63 -11.89 16.43
CA GLY A 761 -3.84 -13.11 16.31
C GLY A 761 -2.35 -12.91 16.61
N LEU A 762 -1.85 -11.69 16.41
CA LEU A 762 -0.46 -11.33 16.66
C LEU A 762 -0.20 -11.10 18.16
N VAL A 763 -1.21 -10.70 18.94
CA VAL A 763 -1.04 -10.33 20.35
C VAL A 763 -1.78 -11.22 21.35
N ALA A 764 -2.63 -12.14 20.87
CA ALA A 764 -3.38 -13.04 21.72
C ALA A 764 -2.48 -14.00 22.49
N THR A 765 -2.80 -14.19 23.77
CA THR A 765 -2.14 -15.14 24.66
C THR A 765 -3.09 -16.20 25.20
N ASP A 766 -2.52 -17.31 25.66
CA ASP A 766 -3.17 -18.28 26.54
C ASP A 766 -3.29 -17.75 27.98
N ASP A 767 -3.85 -18.57 28.88
CA ASP A 767 -4.05 -18.24 30.29
C ASP A 767 -2.73 -18.14 31.07
N GLU A 768 -1.67 -18.79 30.57
CA GLU A 768 -0.31 -18.72 31.10
C GLU A 768 0.48 -17.50 30.59
N GLY A 769 -0.08 -16.73 29.65
CA GLY A 769 0.53 -15.52 29.07
C GLY A 769 1.47 -15.80 27.90
N ASN A 770 1.51 -17.02 27.36
CA ASN A 770 2.26 -17.33 26.15
C ASN A 770 1.47 -16.88 24.92
N PHE A 771 2.16 -16.30 23.94
CA PHE A 771 1.54 -15.92 22.69
C PHE A 771 1.11 -17.14 21.87
N LEU A 772 -0.10 -17.08 21.31
CA LEU A 772 -0.70 -18.18 20.54
C LEU A 772 -0.03 -18.36 19.16
N ALA A 773 0.25 -17.26 18.45
CA ALA A 773 0.84 -17.29 17.12
C ALA A 773 2.38 -17.19 17.14
N THR A 774 3.02 -17.84 16.18
CA THR A 774 4.47 -17.84 15.92
C THR A 774 4.78 -17.34 14.51
N THR A 775 6.03 -16.99 14.21
CA THR A 775 6.47 -16.40 12.92
C THR A 775 6.51 -17.41 11.75
N SER A 776 5.74 -18.50 11.80
CA SER A 776 5.89 -19.63 10.87
C SER A 776 4.96 -19.53 9.66
N THR A 777 3.65 -19.34 9.87
CA THR A 777 2.65 -19.21 8.81
C THR A 777 1.48 -18.33 9.29
N GLY A 778 0.80 -17.68 8.35
CA GLY A 778 -0.40 -16.89 8.67
C GLY A 778 -1.58 -17.71 9.19
N PHE A 779 -1.53 -19.04 9.00
CA PHE A 779 -2.58 -19.94 9.45
C PHE A 779 -2.74 -19.92 10.98
N LEU A 780 -1.62 -19.81 11.72
CA LEU A 780 -1.68 -19.73 13.18
C LEU A 780 -2.20 -18.37 13.67
N LYS A 781 -1.88 -17.27 12.95
CA LYS A 781 -2.46 -15.95 13.21
C LYS A 781 -3.98 -16.01 13.09
N ARG A 782 -4.51 -16.51 11.95
CA ARG A 782 -5.96 -16.63 11.71
C ARG A 782 -6.67 -17.52 12.75
N GLN A 783 -6.04 -18.62 13.17
CA GLN A 783 -6.58 -19.43 14.26
C GLN A 783 -6.66 -18.69 15.59
N ALA A 784 -5.63 -17.90 15.92
CA ALA A 784 -5.61 -17.12 17.15
C ALA A 784 -6.65 -15.98 17.14
N GLU A 785 -6.89 -15.35 15.98
CA GLU A 785 -7.99 -14.37 15.79
C GLU A 785 -9.35 -15.01 16.04
N ALA A 786 -9.63 -16.12 15.35
CA ALA A 786 -10.88 -16.86 15.46
C ALA A 786 -11.12 -17.46 16.86
N ALA A 787 -10.08 -17.60 17.70
CA ALA A 787 -10.19 -18.13 19.04
C ALA A 787 -10.66 -17.09 20.09
N LYS A 788 -10.71 -15.79 19.73
CA LYS A 788 -11.11 -14.71 20.64
C LYS A 788 -12.48 -14.15 20.24
N PRO A 789 -13.34 -13.77 21.21
CA PRO A 789 -14.60 -13.11 20.91
C PRO A 789 -14.34 -11.70 20.38
N ILE A 790 -15.22 -11.16 19.54
CA ILE A 790 -15.00 -9.88 18.86
C ILE A 790 -14.68 -8.71 19.81
N ASN A 791 -15.24 -8.70 21.02
CA ASN A 791 -14.99 -7.65 22.00
C ASN A 791 -13.61 -7.74 22.69
N GLU A 792 -12.86 -8.83 22.46
CA GLU A 792 -11.46 -8.95 22.86
C GLU A 792 -10.49 -8.58 21.74
N HIS A 793 -10.99 -8.27 20.55
CA HIS A 793 -10.15 -7.97 19.40
C HIS A 793 -9.46 -6.62 19.50
N MET A 794 -8.28 -6.51 18.88
CA MET A 794 -7.61 -5.26 18.60
C MET A 794 -7.49 -5.09 17.08
N ILE A 795 -8.24 -4.15 16.53
CA ILE A 795 -8.34 -3.91 15.08
C ILE A 795 -7.63 -2.59 14.76
N ALA A 796 -6.66 -2.60 13.86
CA ALA A 796 -6.08 -1.37 13.36
C ALA A 796 -6.93 -0.79 12.22
N ILE A 797 -7.07 0.53 12.21
CA ILE A 797 -7.95 1.28 11.31
C ILE A 797 -7.21 2.53 10.82
N GLY A 798 -7.22 2.79 9.52
CA GLY A 798 -6.74 4.06 8.97
C GLY A 798 -7.82 5.12 8.87
N LEU A 799 -7.35 6.36 8.80
CA LEU A 799 -8.15 7.53 8.58
C LEU A 799 -7.37 8.51 7.70
N GLN A 800 -7.87 8.69 6.49
CA GLN A 800 -7.40 9.67 5.51
C GLN A 800 -7.99 11.04 5.85
N ALA A 801 -7.16 12.07 5.94
CA ALA A 801 -7.59 13.45 6.13
C ALA A 801 -7.00 14.32 5.00
N HIS A 802 -7.56 14.23 3.79
CA HIS A 802 -6.97 14.87 2.61
C HIS A 802 -6.88 16.40 2.70
N ASN A 803 -7.69 17.05 3.52
CA ASN A 803 -7.62 18.49 3.79
C ASN A 803 -6.50 18.89 4.78
N PHE A 804 -5.81 17.92 5.39
CA PHE A 804 -4.70 18.18 6.32
C PHE A 804 -3.38 18.29 5.58
N TYR A 805 -3.20 19.34 4.79
CA TYR A 805 -2.05 19.50 3.89
C TYR A 805 -1.18 20.71 4.20
N SER A 806 -1.36 21.37 5.36
CA SER A 806 -0.65 22.59 5.73
C SER A 806 0.36 22.38 6.87
N GLY A 807 0.93 23.47 7.39
CA GLY A 807 1.79 23.45 8.55
C GLY A 807 3.02 22.57 8.36
N MET A 808 3.26 21.69 9.34
CA MET A 808 4.38 20.75 9.31
C MET A 808 4.29 19.76 8.12
N ILE A 809 3.09 19.32 7.74
CA ILE A 809 2.90 18.40 6.60
C ILE A 809 3.39 19.05 5.30
N ALA A 810 2.95 20.27 5.01
CA ALA A 810 3.41 21.02 3.83
C ALA A 810 4.91 21.26 3.85
N THR A 811 5.43 21.70 5.00
CA THR A 811 6.82 22.16 5.17
C THR A 811 7.82 21.05 4.89
N PHE A 812 7.47 19.82 5.26
CA PHE A 812 8.35 18.66 5.21
C PHE A 812 8.02 17.68 4.07
N GLY A 813 7.07 18.02 3.20
CA GLY A 813 6.69 17.17 2.06
C GLY A 813 5.94 15.91 2.49
N GLY A 814 5.11 16.02 3.54
CA GLY A 814 4.25 14.94 4.03
C GLY A 814 3.05 14.63 3.14
N ASP A 815 2.87 15.35 2.02
CA ASP A 815 1.67 15.33 1.16
C ASP A 815 0.40 15.78 1.89
N ARG A 816 -0.19 14.87 2.69
CA ARG A 816 -1.45 15.04 3.45
C ARG A 816 -1.38 14.29 4.77
N GLY A 817 -2.20 14.70 5.73
CA GLY A 817 -2.26 14.16 7.08
C GLY A 817 -3.24 12.98 7.23
N GLY A 818 -3.29 12.39 8.41
CA GLY A 818 -4.14 11.24 8.72
C GLY A 818 -3.68 10.53 9.99
N GLN A 819 -4.42 9.50 10.40
CA GLN A 819 -4.10 8.71 11.60
C GLN A 819 -4.33 7.23 11.39
N VAL A 820 -3.57 6.43 12.13
CA VAL A 820 -3.84 5.01 12.35
C VAL A 820 -4.30 4.83 13.79
N TYR A 821 -5.42 4.13 13.99
CA TYR A 821 -5.98 3.82 15.29
C TYR A 821 -5.89 2.32 15.59
N ALA A 822 -5.79 1.97 16.87
CA ALA A 822 -6.23 0.69 17.40
C ALA A 822 -7.65 0.86 17.93
N TYR A 823 -8.57 0.00 17.50
CA TYR A 823 -9.96 -0.08 17.89
C TYR A 823 -10.21 -1.40 18.63
N GLN A 824 -10.83 -1.32 19.81
CA GLN A 824 -11.30 -2.49 20.54
C GLN A 824 -12.83 -2.46 20.60
N PRO A 825 -13.53 -3.36 19.90
CA PRO A 825 -14.99 -3.42 19.91
C PRO A 825 -15.58 -3.65 21.31
N ASN A 826 -16.78 -3.13 21.51
CA ASN A 826 -17.63 -3.40 22.67
C ASN A 826 -19.10 -3.34 22.22
N ILE A 827 -19.52 -4.33 21.45
CA ILE A 827 -20.88 -4.47 20.93
C ILE A 827 -21.70 -5.48 21.76
N PRO A 828 -23.03 -5.37 21.79
CA PRO A 828 -23.90 -6.38 22.39
C PRO A 828 -23.73 -7.74 21.68
N ASN A 829 -23.56 -8.81 22.46
CA ASN A 829 -23.45 -10.19 21.96
C ASN A 829 -24.78 -10.79 21.51
#